data_AF-A0A2R5GH77-F1
#
_entry.id   AF-A0A2R5GH77-F1
#
_cell.length_a   1.000
_cell.length_b   1.000
_cell.length_c   1.000
_cell.angle_alpha   90.00
_cell.angle_beta   90.00
_cell.angle_gamma   90.00
#
_symmetry.space_group_name_H-M   'P 1'
#
loop_
_entity.id
_entity.type
_entity.pdbx_description
1 polymer ?
#
loop_
_entity_poly.entity_id
_entity_poly.type
_entity_poly.pdbx_seq_one_letter_code
_entity_poly.pdbx_strand_id
1 'polypeptide(L)'
;MFELVGELYGHQGDIRGLAALPGGRLVSGSRDRIGKVWRPVREGKGYEEVAALLEHEHWVSVVLALPGSLGFVTGCQDHKIRWYDGDGNIKGTLLGHEGPVSSLDWNTASEELVSGSWDGTARIWDLSSGTCKSVLPGHENGVCVLALPNGSIATGSAGVQRNNRVEGFQVRLWRDGQQLSSLKEHQGAVRSLCRAAADGATFASTSNDGTVRVWPAEGGASLATMSNPPGPEGSPAFNFCVAAADGFSRLAVASDDCCVRIWNPETGSMEEEIAHPCTVWCVVQLENGDFATGGSDGVVRVFSRDASRHAPGEVREGYLNEALKRREAIANKASNGGQKIDPSKLAKIYEAKPGGSDGEVKMFNKEGQAWVYSWSASSQTWIEVGEVMGDAGGKEMIDGVEYDKVVPVEIEDPSSGGVRKLQLGFNNEDSPYVVAQQFVAKHELSEHHTQQIAEFVQNVRGQASGPPTIDMSGGGAASGASAGAGAGASASATTSSSMEVDEGGAVGFPLQFASGVAFEAGDLDKIMSKLEEVNASLAEASLSDKELAALREVCATLKQTSRYHATTVDAAGVRALLRAFADWDLVEGFPVMDVLRLVLTHPDGSAKVAATGRVGDILTRSLAVASAKGSESAAPLAPALVGARVAANVFRHPPTADAAVKALDGAASAVEDVAEPLRALTEFPNKNVRAAAATCLMNCANKLAHTRSVTTTTETRQGLLRAAVQAIEACASQGAKEGEAARKAALAAGCLLVLDSSLEGDFDGLAAALSTAEGLDVPALTTVCDNLRALLRRRGHK
;
A
#
# COMPACT_ATOMS: atom_id res chain seq x y z
N MET A 1 29.43 15.99 8.69
CA MET A 1 28.05 15.57 9.01
C MET A 1 27.41 15.13 7.70
N PHE A 2 26.60 14.09 7.76
CA PHE A 2 25.80 13.64 6.65
C PHE A 2 24.64 14.60 6.43
N GLU A 3 24.46 14.98 5.18
CA GLU A 3 23.42 15.90 4.73
C GLU A 3 22.69 15.27 3.56
N LEU A 4 21.42 15.66 3.39
CA LEU A 4 20.56 15.13 2.35
C LEU A 4 21.14 15.41 0.95
N VAL A 5 21.24 14.36 0.14
CA VAL A 5 21.59 14.38 -1.29
C VAL A 5 20.32 14.46 -2.14
N GLY A 6 19.30 13.70 -1.77
CA GLY A 6 18.02 13.69 -2.47
C GLY A 6 17.04 12.64 -1.94
N GLU A 7 15.80 12.78 -2.37
CA GLU A 7 14.67 11.92 -2.02
C GLU A 7 14.14 11.22 -3.28
N LEU A 8 13.86 9.93 -3.16
CA LEU A 8 13.43 9.05 -4.24
C LEU A 8 11.98 8.66 -3.97
N TYR A 9 11.08 9.25 -4.75
CA TYR A 9 9.64 9.01 -4.68
C TYR A 9 9.21 7.95 -5.69
N GLY A 10 8.24 7.11 -5.31
CA GLY A 10 7.63 6.16 -6.24
C GLY A 10 6.91 4.99 -5.57
N HIS A 11 7.25 4.66 -4.33
CA HIS A 11 6.52 3.65 -3.56
C HIS A 11 5.29 4.24 -2.87
N GLN A 12 4.29 3.40 -2.60
CA GLN A 12 3.03 3.77 -1.93
C GLN A 12 2.90 3.17 -0.51
N GLY A 13 3.95 2.55 -0.01
CA GLY A 13 4.00 1.99 1.33
C GLY A 13 5.44 1.90 1.84
N ASP A 14 5.60 1.51 3.10
CA ASP A 14 6.90 1.51 3.79
C ASP A 14 7.99 0.84 2.97
N ILE A 15 9.17 1.45 2.92
CA ILE A 15 10.37 0.81 2.39
C ILE A 15 10.94 -0.12 3.45
N ARG A 16 10.84 -1.43 3.22
CA ARG A 16 11.23 -2.46 4.20
C ARG A 16 12.60 -3.07 3.91
N GLY A 17 13.02 -3.08 2.64
CA GLY A 17 14.33 -3.58 2.23
C GLY A 17 15.04 -2.57 1.32
N LEU A 18 16.36 -2.48 1.47
CA LEU A 18 17.19 -1.61 0.65
C LEU A 18 18.56 -2.27 0.44
N ALA A 19 19.06 -2.25 -0.79
CA ALA A 19 20.38 -2.78 -1.13
C ALA A 19 21.13 -1.84 -2.08
N ALA A 20 22.43 -1.69 -1.86
CA ALA A 20 23.33 -0.97 -2.75
C ALA A 20 23.84 -1.89 -3.86
N LEU A 21 23.74 -1.42 -5.11
CA LEU A 21 24.26 -2.09 -6.29
C LEU A 21 25.47 -1.34 -6.86
N PRO A 22 26.31 -2.00 -7.67
CA PRO A 22 27.46 -1.36 -8.30
C PRO A 22 27.11 -0.10 -9.08
N GLY A 23 28.02 0.88 -9.03
CA GLY A 23 27.87 2.15 -9.76
C GLY A 23 26.87 3.11 -9.12
N GLY A 24 26.68 3.00 -7.80
CA GLY A 24 25.79 3.86 -7.02
C GLY A 24 24.30 3.57 -7.21
N ARG A 25 23.96 2.45 -7.87
CA ARG A 25 22.56 2.00 -8.02
C ARG A 25 22.00 1.52 -6.68
N LEU A 26 20.67 1.53 -6.58
CA LEU A 26 19.94 1.08 -5.39
C LEU A 26 18.81 0.15 -5.80
N VAL A 27 18.42 -0.75 -4.90
CA VAL A 27 17.17 -1.51 -5.01
C VAL A 27 16.39 -1.35 -3.72
N SER A 28 15.15 -0.93 -3.82
CA SER A 28 14.20 -0.85 -2.71
C SER A 28 13.12 -1.92 -2.83
N GLY A 29 12.64 -2.41 -1.68
CA GLY A 29 11.47 -3.27 -1.57
C GLY A 29 10.45 -2.66 -0.59
N SER A 30 9.18 -2.65 -0.97
CA SER A 30 8.12 -1.96 -0.22
C SER A 30 6.90 -2.85 0.10
N ARG A 31 6.12 -2.38 1.10
CA ARG A 31 4.78 -2.91 1.41
C ARG A 31 3.74 -2.70 0.30
N ASP A 32 4.02 -1.85 -0.69
CA ASP A 32 3.17 -1.76 -1.89
C ASP A 32 3.26 -3.00 -2.81
N ARG A 33 4.10 -3.98 -2.42
CA ARG A 33 4.39 -5.25 -3.14
C ARG A 33 5.28 -5.04 -4.37
N ILE A 34 5.96 -3.91 -4.45
CA ILE A 34 6.81 -3.56 -5.57
C ILE A 34 8.26 -3.49 -5.07
N GLY A 35 9.18 -4.04 -5.84
CA GLY A 35 10.59 -3.67 -5.76
C GLY A 35 10.92 -2.62 -6.83
N LYS A 36 11.82 -1.68 -6.56
CA LYS A 36 12.28 -0.70 -7.57
C LYS A 36 13.79 -0.68 -7.64
N VAL A 37 14.31 -0.59 -8.86
CA VAL A 37 15.74 -0.39 -9.13
C VAL A 37 15.95 1.07 -9.51
N TRP A 38 16.93 1.71 -8.87
CA TRP A 38 17.24 3.13 -9.03
C TRP A 38 18.67 3.30 -9.52
N ARG A 39 18.88 4.33 -10.34
CA ARG A 39 20.19 4.69 -10.87
C ARG A 39 20.50 6.17 -10.66
N PRO A 40 21.74 6.54 -10.31
CA PRO A 40 22.16 7.93 -10.32
C PRO A 40 22.06 8.55 -11.72
N VAL A 41 21.62 9.80 -11.80
CA VAL A 41 21.55 10.55 -13.08
C VAL A 41 22.98 10.97 -13.50
N ARG A 42 23.40 10.65 -14.73
CA ARG A 42 24.80 10.81 -15.20
C ARG A 42 25.31 12.26 -15.25
N GLU A 43 24.43 13.22 -15.52
CA GLU A 43 24.79 14.64 -15.71
C GLU A 43 23.98 15.57 -14.79
N GLY A 44 23.54 15.06 -13.63
CA GLY A 44 22.71 15.81 -12.68
C GLY A 44 22.85 15.32 -11.24
N LYS A 45 22.11 15.96 -10.33
CA LYS A 45 21.94 15.51 -8.95
C LYS A 45 20.66 14.68 -8.84
N GLY A 46 20.75 13.48 -8.24
CA GLY A 46 19.58 12.65 -7.93
C GLY A 46 19.61 11.27 -8.58
N TYR A 47 18.44 10.62 -8.54
CA TYR A 47 18.22 9.24 -8.95
C TYR A 47 16.99 9.14 -9.87
N GLU A 48 17.01 8.18 -10.78
CA GLU A 48 15.87 7.81 -11.61
C GLU A 48 15.50 6.33 -11.41
N GLU A 49 14.21 6.03 -11.49
CA GLU A 49 13.73 4.65 -11.52
C GLU A 49 14.06 4.02 -12.88
N VAL A 50 14.72 2.86 -12.87
CA VAL A 50 15.08 2.12 -14.09
C VAL A 50 14.30 0.83 -14.28
N ALA A 51 13.76 0.25 -13.20
CA ALA A 51 12.90 -0.93 -13.26
C ALA A 51 11.97 -1.03 -12.05
N ALA A 52 10.81 -1.64 -12.27
CA ALA A 52 9.89 -2.08 -11.23
C ALA A 52 9.71 -3.60 -11.27
N LEU A 53 9.78 -4.22 -10.10
CA LEU A 53 9.65 -5.65 -9.87
C LEU A 53 8.23 -5.91 -9.36
N LEU A 54 7.37 -6.42 -10.23
CA LEU A 54 5.91 -6.51 -10.01
C LEU A 54 5.43 -7.95 -9.78
N GLU A 55 6.36 -8.88 -9.72
CA GLU A 55 6.10 -10.31 -9.61
C GLU A 55 5.75 -10.76 -8.18
N HIS A 56 5.83 -9.86 -7.19
CA HIS A 56 5.58 -10.16 -5.79
C HIS A 56 4.09 -10.13 -5.46
N GLU A 57 3.61 -11.16 -4.77
CA GLU A 57 2.19 -11.28 -4.39
C GLU A 57 1.88 -10.54 -3.07
N HIS A 58 2.92 -10.21 -2.30
CA HIS A 58 2.84 -9.53 -1.01
C HIS A 58 4.05 -8.59 -0.82
N TRP A 59 4.14 -7.94 0.34
CA TRP A 59 5.19 -6.99 0.70
C TRP A 59 6.59 -7.53 0.42
N VAL A 60 7.43 -6.72 -0.21
CA VAL A 60 8.85 -7.02 -0.36
C VAL A 60 9.54 -6.59 0.92
N SER A 61 9.88 -7.56 1.76
CA SER A 61 10.34 -7.35 3.14
C SER A 61 11.84 -7.12 3.26
N VAL A 62 12.63 -7.67 2.34
CA VAL A 62 14.10 -7.58 2.37
C VAL A 62 14.67 -7.65 0.96
N VAL A 63 15.79 -6.95 0.73
CA VAL A 63 16.54 -6.97 -0.52
C VAL A 63 18.02 -7.15 -0.18
N LEU A 64 18.74 -7.95 -0.97
CA LEU A 64 20.17 -8.18 -0.82
C LEU A 64 20.87 -8.13 -2.18
N ALA A 65 21.90 -7.30 -2.30
CA ALA A 65 22.81 -7.31 -3.43
C ALA A 65 23.72 -8.54 -3.38
N LEU A 66 23.91 -9.20 -4.52
CA LEU A 66 24.80 -10.35 -4.67
C LEU A 66 26.15 -9.90 -5.23
N PRO A 67 27.24 -10.61 -4.95
CA PRO A 67 28.58 -10.20 -5.39
C PRO A 67 28.75 -10.25 -6.91
N GLY A 68 29.67 -9.43 -7.41
CA GLY A 68 30.06 -9.39 -8.81
C GLY A 68 28.90 -9.06 -9.73
N SER A 69 28.67 -9.90 -10.74
CA SER A 69 27.60 -9.73 -11.74
C SER A 69 26.35 -10.57 -11.45
N LEU A 70 26.21 -11.13 -10.24
CA LEU A 70 25.10 -12.03 -9.92
C LEU A 70 23.76 -11.29 -9.84
N GLY A 71 23.77 -9.99 -9.54
CA GLY A 71 22.56 -9.16 -9.44
C GLY A 71 22.10 -9.01 -8.00
N PHE A 72 20.84 -9.29 -7.70
CA PHE A 72 20.29 -9.17 -6.36
C PHE A 72 19.13 -10.14 -6.11
N VAL A 73 18.77 -10.33 -4.85
CA VAL A 73 17.61 -11.14 -4.44
C VAL A 73 16.66 -10.33 -3.57
N THR A 74 15.39 -10.68 -3.63
CA THR A 74 14.33 -10.11 -2.78
C THR A 74 13.65 -11.20 -1.99
N GLY A 75 13.41 -10.96 -0.71
CA GLY A 75 12.56 -11.80 0.14
C GLY A 75 11.20 -11.14 0.32
N CYS A 76 10.15 -11.94 0.32
CA CYS A 76 8.78 -11.45 0.35
C CYS A 76 7.95 -12.15 1.44
N GLN A 77 6.90 -11.46 1.85
CA GLN A 77 5.86 -12.01 2.73
C GLN A 77 5.03 -13.12 2.07
N ASP A 78 5.17 -13.35 0.76
CA ASP A 78 4.62 -14.52 0.06
C ASP A 78 5.46 -15.80 0.23
N HIS A 79 6.47 -15.75 1.11
CA HIS A 79 7.38 -16.84 1.49
C HIS A 79 8.43 -17.17 0.42
N LYS A 80 8.43 -16.47 -0.72
CA LYS A 80 9.35 -16.74 -1.83
C LYS A 80 10.56 -15.81 -1.77
N ILE A 81 11.69 -16.31 -2.27
CA ILE A 81 12.86 -15.48 -2.58
C ILE A 81 13.00 -15.44 -4.10
N ARG A 82 13.06 -14.25 -4.68
CA ARG A 82 13.22 -14.06 -6.13
C ARG A 82 14.61 -13.52 -6.42
N TRP A 83 15.29 -14.09 -7.42
CA TRP A 83 16.61 -13.70 -7.88
C TRP A 83 16.50 -12.92 -9.18
N TYR A 84 17.21 -11.80 -9.25
CA TYR A 84 17.25 -10.89 -10.39
C TYR A 84 18.68 -10.65 -10.86
N ASP A 85 18.84 -10.29 -12.14
CA ASP A 85 20.06 -9.63 -12.58
C ASP A 85 20.16 -8.17 -12.09
N GLY A 86 21.26 -7.49 -12.41
CA GLY A 86 21.48 -6.11 -11.97
C GLY A 86 20.54 -5.07 -12.59
N ASP A 87 19.75 -5.44 -13.60
CA ASP A 87 18.80 -4.56 -14.29
C ASP A 87 17.34 -4.86 -13.89
N GLY A 88 17.13 -5.84 -13.00
CA GLY A 88 15.82 -6.18 -12.46
C GLY A 88 15.07 -7.24 -13.26
N ASN A 89 15.72 -7.98 -14.16
CA ASN A 89 15.09 -9.12 -14.83
C ASN A 89 15.16 -10.36 -13.94
N ILE A 90 14.04 -11.07 -13.80
CA ILE A 90 13.97 -12.27 -12.96
C ILE A 90 14.78 -13.42 -13.58
N LYS A 91 15.65 -14.03 -12.77
CA LYS A 91 16.46 -15.20 -13.11
C LYS A 91 15.92 -16.49 -12.53
N GLY A 92 15.25 -16.43 -11.38
CA GLY A 92 14.68 -17.59 -10.74
C GLY A 92 13.98 -17.28 -9.43
N THR A 93 13.31 -18.30 -8.89
CA THR A 93 12.60 -18.22 -7.61
C THR A 93 12.99 -19.41 -6.75
N LEU A 94 13.40 -19.14 -5.52
CA LEU A 94 13.69 -20.14 -4.50
C LEU A 94 12.42 -20.38 -3.67
N LEU A 95 12.02 -21.63 -3.57
CA LEU A 95 10.83 -22.08 -2.84
C LEU A 95 11.26 -22.99 -1.69
N GLY A 96 10.62 -22.84 -0.53
CA GLY A 96 10.79 -23.77 0.58
C GLY A 96 10.47 -23.22 1.96
N HIS A 97 10.55 -21.91 2.18
CA HIS A 97 10.08 -21.31 3.43
C HIS A 97 8.55 -21.45 3.55
N GLU A 98 8.07 -21.66 4.78
CA GLU A 98 6.65 -21.83 5.10
C GLU A 98 6.03 -20.57 5.72
N GLY A 99 6.86 -19.54 5.90
CA GLY A 99 6.47 -18.24 6.43
C GLY A 99 7.22 -17.11 5.73
N PRO A 100 6.85 -15.86 6.03
CA PRO A 100 7.46 -14.68 5.43
C PRO A 100 8.98 -14.62 5.54
N VAL A 101 9.65 -14.33 4.43
CA VAL A 101 11.10 -14.12 4.43
C VAL A 101 11.42 -12.79 5.09
N SER A 102 12.25 -12.78 6.13
CA SER A 102 12.56 -11.59 6.93
C SER A 102 13.98 -11.08 6.77
N SER A 103 14.91 -11.91 6.30
CA SER A 103 16.32 -11.54 6.20
C SER A 103 17.03 -12.35 5.12
N LEU A 104 18.02 -11.75 4.48
CA LEU A 104 18.87 -12.38 3.47
C LEU A 104 20.31 -11.93 3.69
N ASP A 105 21.27 -12.82 3.50
CA ASP A 105 22.70 -12.47 3.43
C ASP A 105 23.47 -13.43 2.50
N TRP A 106 24.65 -13.02 2.03
CA TRP A 106 25.49 -13.81 1.14
C TRP A 106 26.71 -14.37 1.88
N ASN A 107 26.85 -15.70 1.87
CA ASN A 107 28.03 -16.36 2.39
C ASN A 107 29.15 -16.35 1.36
N THR A 108 30.13 -15.48 1.56
CA THR A 108 31.32 -15.38 0.69
C THR A 108 32.27 -16.56 0.82
N ALA A 109 32.25 -17.32 1.92
CA ALA A 109 33.14 -18.46 2.13
C ALA A 109 32.67 -19.71 1.37
N SER A 110 31.34 -19.90 1.24
CA SER A 110 30.75 -21.05 0.52
C SER A 110 30.05 -20.69 -0.78
N GLU A 111 29.97 -19.40 -1.14
CA GLU A 111 29.23 -18.86 -2.30
C GLU A 111 27.74 -19.24 -2.30
N GLU A 112 27.11 -19.10 -1.13
CA GLU A 112 25.72 -19.51 -0.90
C GLU A 112 24.86 -18.37 -0.37
N LEU A 113 23.57 -18.39 -0.71
CA LEU A 113 22.60 -17.48 -0.11
C LEU A 113 22.14 -18.04 1.23
N VAL A 114 22.04 -17.18 2.24
CA VAL A 114 21.43 -17.49 3.53
C VAL A 114 20.16 -16.67 3.68
N SER A 115 19.07 -17.29 4.13
CA SER A 115 17.81 -16.60 4.41
C SER A 115 17.29 -16.90 5.80
N GLY A 116 16.56 -15.95 6.38
CA GLY A 116 15.79 -16.13 7.62
C GLY A 116 14.32 -15.83 7.38
N SER A 117 13.45 -16.53 8.11
CA SER A 117 12.00 -16.45 7.94
C SER A 117 11.24 -16.41 9.27
N TRP A 118 9.98 -15.98 9.18
CA TRP A 118 8.97 -16.11 10.23
C TRP A 118 8.48 -17.54 10.46
N ASP A 119 8.91 -18.52 9.66
CA ASP A 119 8.75 -19.95 9.97
C ASP A 119 9.69 -20.46 11.08
N GLY A 120 10.48 -19.58 11.69
CA GLY A 120 11.41 -19.93 12.77
C GLY A 120 12.71 -20.59 12.28
N THR A 121 12.94 -20.65 10.96
CA THR A 121 14.14 -21.27 10.37
C THR A 121 15.01 -20.26 9.65
N ALA A 122 16.31 -20.57 9.58
CA ALA A 122 17.19 -20.05 8.55
C ALA A 122 17.51 -21.16 7.53
N ARG A 123 17.75 -20.80 6.27
CA ARG A 123 18.04 -21.74 5.19
C ARG A 123 19.28 -21.32 4.41
N ILE A 124 20.03 -22.31 3.96
CA ILE A 124 21.21 -22.13 3.10
C ILE A 124 20.85 -22.66 1.71
N TRP A 125 21.06 -21.85 0.69
CA TRP A 125 20.65 -22.13 -0.67
C TRP A 125 21.85 -22.15 -1.61
N ASP A 126 21.82 -23.12 -2.50
CA ASP A 126 22.56 -23.03 -3.74
C ASP A 126 21.78 -22.15 -4.71
N LEU A 127 22.29 -20.95 -4.97
CA LEU A 127 21.60 -20.00 -5.84
C LEU A 127 21.54 -20.49 -7.29
N SER A 128 22.55 -21.24 -7.75
CA SER A 128 22.67 -21.68 -9.14
C SER A 128 21.68 -22.79 -9.50
N SER A 129 21.46 -23.74 -8.58
CA SER A 129 20.50 -24.83 -8.77
C SER A 129 19.11 -24.49 -8.25
N GLY A 130 18.98 -23.45 -7.42
CA GLY A 130 17.75 -23.09 -6.75
C GLY A 130 17.37 -23.99 -5.57
N THR A 131 18.28 -24.85 -5.11
CA THR A 131 17.97 -25.87 -4.08
C THR A 131 18.35 -25.42 -2.67
N CYS A 132 17.49 -25.71 -1.70
CA CYS A 132 17.80 -25.60 -0.28
C CYS A 132 18.77 -26.71 0.14
N LYS A 133 20.00 -26.35 0.50
CA LYS A 133 21.06 -27.28 0.93
C LYS A 133 20.93 -27.68 2.40
N SER A 134 20.55 -26.72 3.25
CA SER A 134 20.46 -26.94 4.69
C SER A 134 19.39 -26.05 5.33
N VAL A 135 18.79 -26.55 6.41
CA VAL A 135 17.84 -25.82 7.26
C VAL A 135 18.43 -25.75 8.66
N LEU A 136 18.50 -24.55 9.22
CA LEU A 136 18.97 -24.25 10.57
C LEU A 136 17.74 -24.00 11.46
N PRO A 137 17.30 -24.99 12.26
CA PRO A 137 16.05 -24.90 13.00
C PRO A 137 16.23 -24.29 14.40
N GLY A 138 15.12 -24.06 15.09
CA GLY A 138 15.09 -23.92 16.55
C GLY A 138 14.85 -22.50 17.06
N HIS A 139 14.62 -21.52 16.18
CA HIS A 139 13.89 -20.32 16.58
C HIS A 139 12.39 -20.59 16.41
N GLU A 140 11.55 -19.84 17.12
CA GLU A 140 10.09 -20.02 17.07
C GLU A 140 9.39 -18.93 16.24
N ASN A 141 9.98 -17.74 16.18
CA ASN A 141 9.48 -16.59 15.43
C ASN A 141 10.51 -16.08 14.41
N GLY A 142 10.23 -14.93 13.79
CA GLY A 142 11.07 -14.24 12.81
C GLY A 142 12.57 -14.33 13.07
N VAL A 143 13.31 -14.76 12.05
CA VAL A 143 14.75 -14.94 12.08
C VAL A 143 15.45 -13.90 11.21
N CYS A 144 16.44 -13.20 11.77
CA CYS A 144 17.43 -12.45 10.99
C CYS A 144 18.72 -13.26 10.84
N VAL A 145 19.45 -13.06 9.74
CA VAL A 145 20.64 -13.86 9.40
C VAL A 145 21.82 -12.98 9.00
N LEU A 146 23.03 -13.47 9.26
CA LEU A 146 24.29 -12.92 8.79
C LEU A 146 25.28 -14.06 8.54
N ALA A 147 25.91 -14.09 7.37
CA ALA A 147 27.03 -14.96 7.06
C ALA A 147 28.34 -14.26 7.43
N LEU A 148 29.18 -14.94 8.21
CA LEU A 148 30.45 -14.41 8.67
C LEU A 148 31.59 -14.90 7.75
N PRO A 149 32.65 -14.10 7.54
CA PRO A 149 33.78 -14.48 6.67
C PRO A 149 34.53 -15.74 7.12
N ASN A 150 34.42 -16.13 8.40
CA ASN A 150 34.99 -17.37 8.94
C ASN A 150 34.15 -18.63 8.57
N GLY A 151 33.11 -18.48 7.74
CA GLY A 151 32.22 -19.55 7.30
C GLY A 151 31.10 -19.88 8.30
N SER A 152 31.08 -19.24 9.48
CA SER A 152 29.95 -19.36 10.40
C SER A 152 28.74 -18.54 9.95
N ILE A 153 27.56 -18.90 10.42
CA ILE A 153 26.32 -18.13 10.23
C ILE A 153 25.84 -17.68 11.61
N ALA A 154 25.48 -16.40 11.74
CA ALA A 154 24.77 -15.87 12.90
C ALA A 154 23.28 -15.76 12.58
N THR A 155 22.41 -16.17 13.51
CA THR A 155 20.95 -16.00 13.39
C THR A 155 20.36 -15.36 14.64
N GLY A 156 19.59 -14.29 14.48
CA GLY A 156 18.92 -13.57 15.57
C GLY A 156 17.44 -13.91 15.66
N SER A 157 16.93 -14.04 16.88
CA SER A 157 15.55 -14.40 17.17
C SER A 157 14.68 -13.19 17.50
N ALA A 158 13.48 -13.13 16.93
CA ALA A 158 12.40 -12.27 17.42
C ALA A 158 11.79 -12.75 18.75
N GLY A 159 12.26 -13.88 19.30
CA GLY A 159 11.84 -14.45 20.59
C GLY A 159 10.94 -15.68 20.44
N VAL A 160 10.46 -16.17 21.56
CA VAL A 160 9.71 -17.42 21.77
C VAL A 160 8.46 -17.06 22.54
N GLN A 161 7.29 -17.49 22.05
CA GLN A 161 6.02 -17.18 22.69
C GLN A 161 5.76 -18.18 23.82
N ARG A 162 5.71 -17.70 25.06
CA ARG A 162 5.39 -18.52 26.24
C ARG A 162 4.49 -17.76 27.20
N ASN A 163 3.40 -18.39 27.62
CA ASN A 163 2.48 -17.83 28.62
C ASN A 163 2.05 -16.38 28.30
N ASN A 164 1.72 -16.12 27.03
CA ASN A 164 1.37 -14.79 26.50
C ASN A 164 2.48 -13.72 26.65
N ARG A 165 3.74 -14.13 26.68
CA ARG A 165 4.93 -13.26 26.63
C ARG A 165 5.85 -13.73 25.51
N VAL A 166 6.59 -12.79 24.92
CA VAL A 166 7.72 -13.10 24.05
C VAL A 166 9.00 -13.03 24.88
N GLU A 167 9.73 -14.13 24.98
CA GLU A 167 11.00 -14.22 25.71
C GLU A 167 12.07 -14.96 24.89
N GLY A 168 13.27 -15.14 25.45
CA GLY A 168 14.30 -15.97 24.79
C GLY A 168 14.93 -15.35 23.55
N PHE A 169 14.95 -14.01 23.47
CA PHE A 169 15.68 -13.27 22.45
C PHE A 169 17.17 -13.63 22.50
N GLN A 170 17.67 -14.20 21.41
CA GLN A 170 19.04 -14.69 21.35
C GLN A 170 19.58 -14.65 19.94
N VAL A 171 20.90 -14.47 19.85
CA VAL A 171 21.68 -14.72 18.64
C VAL A 171 22.30 -16.10 18.76
N ARG A 172 22.28 -16.90 17.69
CA ARG A 172 22.92 -18.22 17.64
C ARG A 172 23.99 -18.23 16.57
N LEU A 173 25.11 -18.87 16.85
CA LEU A 173 26.17 -19.11 15.88
C LEU A 173 26.10 -20.55 15.39
N TRP A 174 26.30 -20.73 14.09
CA TRP A 174 26.17 -22.00 13.38
C TRP A 174 27.39 -22.25 12.52
N ARG A 175 27.79 -23.52 12.39
CA ARG A 175 28.78 -23.98 11.42
C ARG A 175 28.41 -25.39 11.00
N ASP A 176 28.45 -25.67 9.70
CA ASP A 176 28.11 -26.97 9.12
C ASP A 176 26.73 -27.52 9.57
N GLY A 177 25.75 -26.63 9.71
CA GLY A 177 24.40 -26.98 10.18
C GLY A 177 24.26 -27.21 11.69
N GLN A 178 25.35 -27.13 12.46
CA GLN A 178 25.34 -27.32 13.90
C GLN A 178 25.39 -25.98 14.64
N GLN A 179 24.61 -25.88 15.72
CA GLN A 179 24.66 -24.72 16.61
C GLN A 179 25.91 -24.78 17.49
N LEU A 180 26.79 -23.79 17.38
CA LEU A 180 28.01 -23.67 18.17
C LEU A 180 27.76 -23.01 19.53
N SER A 181 26.98 -21.92 19.55
CA SER A 181 26.76 -21.13 20.76
C SER A 181 25.46 -20.32 20.69
N SER A 182 25.05 -19.76 21.83
CA SER A 182 23.90 -18.84 21.95
C SER A 182 24.26 -17.64 22.81
N LEU A 183 24.00 -16.45 22.30
CA LEU A 183 24.29 -15.15 22.90
C LEU A 183 22.95 -14.55 23.38
N LYS A 184 22.79 -14.40 24.70
CA LYS A 184 21.48 -14.18 25.36
C LYS A 184 21.39 -12.86 26.13
N GLU A 185 22.12 -11.83 25.69
CA GLU A 185 22.15 -10.56 26.42
C GLU A 185 21.07 -9.56 25.98
N HIS A 186 20.46 -9.73 24.79
CA HIS A 186 19.35 -8.91 24.34
C HIS A 186 18.08 -9.17 25.17
N GLN A 187 17.32 -8.11 25.44
CA GLN A 187 16.07 -8.15 26.20
C GLN A 187 14.82 -7.90 25.33
N GLY A 188 15.01 -7.78 24.02
CA GLY A 188 13.95 -7.61 23.03
C GLY A 188 14.28 -8.29 21.71
N ALA A 189 13.31 -8.33 20.80
CA ALA A 189 13.42 -8.97 19.50
C ALA A 189 14.66 -8.49 18.73
N VAL A 190 15.53 -9.42 18.32
CA VAL A 190 16.70 -9.12 17.49
C VAL A 190 16.22 -8.90 16.06
N ARG A 191 16.44 -7.70 15.52
CA ARG A 191 15.86 -7.26 14.24
C ARG A 191 16.83 -7.36 13.06
N SER A 192 18.11 -7.08 13.29
CA SER A 192 19.11 -7.01 12.24
C SER A 192 20.49 -7.39 12.75
N LEU A 193 21.30 -7.94 11.85
CA LEU A 193 22.69 -8.32 12.06
C LEU A 193 23.52 -7.70 10.93
N CYS A 194 24.72 -7.21 11.24
CA CYS A 194 25.68 -6.81 10.21
C CYS A 194 27.12 -7.10 10.65
N ARG A 195 28.05 -7.13 9.71
CA ARG A 195 29.48 -7.19 10.02
C ARG A 195 29.92 -5.87 10.66
N ALA A 196 30.71 -5.96 11.73
CA ALA A 196 31.23 -4.78 12.44
C ALA A 196 32.73 -4.56 12.20
N ALA A 197 33.43 -5.53 11.59
CA ALA A 197 34.84 -5.40 11.22
C ALA A 197 35.13 -5.98 9.83
N ALA A 198 36.04 -5.33 9.10
CA ALA A 198 36.45 -5.71 7.74
C ALA A 198 37.17 -7.07 7.68
N ASP A 199 37.86 -7.47 8.74
CA ASP A 199 38.49 -8.79 8.89
C ASP A 199 37.48 -9.90 9.28
N GLY A 200 36.26 -9.51 9.65
CA GLY A 200 35.21 -10.45 10.08
C GLY A 200 35.36 -10.91 11.52
N ALA A 201 36.26 -10.32 12.31
CA ALA A 201 36.47 -10.71 13.71
C ALA A 201 35.26 -10.38 14.60
N THR A 202 34.44 -9.40 14.21
CA THR A 202 33.25 -8.96 14.96
C THR A 202 32.03 -8.72 14.08
N PHE A 203 30.86 -8.85 14.69
CA PHE A 203 29.57 -8.49 14.11
C PHE A 203 28.70 -7.74 15.10
N ALA A 204 27.72 -6.99 14.60
CA ALA A 204 26.77 -6.23 15.40
C ALA A 204 25.36 -6.80 15.27
N SER A 205 24.58 -6.68 16.34
CA SER A 205 23.14 -6.97 16.36
C SER A 205 22.36 -5.79 16.91
N THR A 206 21.15 -5.58 16.41
CA THR A 206 20.21 -4.58 16.95
C THR A 206 18.89 -5.18 17.38
N SER A 207 18.26 -4.56 18.36
CA SER A 207 17.05 -5.08 18.98
C SER A 207 16.01 -4.01 19.31
N ASN A 208 14.76 -4.46 19.46
CA ASN A 208 13.69 -3.68 20.06
C ASN A 208 13.96 -3.29 21.52
N ASP A 209 14.99 -3.81 22.20
CA ASP A 209 15.42 -3.28 23.50
C ASP A 209 16.14 -1.92 23.40
N GLY A 210 16.24 -1.36 22.19
CA GLY A 210 16.90 -0.09 21.90
C GLY A 210 18.42 -0.14 21.93
N THR A 211 19.00 -1.33 22.04
CA THR A 211 20.45 -1.53 22.05
C THR A 211 20.99 -2.04 20.73
N VAL A 212 22.27 -1.73 20.50
CA VAL A 212 23.14 -2.35 19.52
C VAL A 212 24.29 -3.01 20.27
N ARG A 213 24.56 -4.28 19.98
CA ARG A 213 25.63 -5.05 20.64
C ARG A 213 26.65 -5.51 19.62
N VAL A 214 27.93 -5.39 19.97
CA VAL A 214 29.06 -5.89 19.16
C VAL A 214 29.56 -7.19 19.78
N TRP A 215 29.76 -8.21 18.95
CA TRP A 215 30.09 -9.57 19.37
C TRP A 215 31.35 -10.07 18.69
N PRO A 216 32.14 -10.94 19.35
CA PRO A 216 33.15 -11.74 18.67
C PRO A 216 32.48 -12.72 17.69
N ALA A 217 33.07 -12.90 16.50
CA ALA A 217 32.55 -13.83 15.48
C ALA A 217 32.58 -15.32 15.90
N GLU A 218 33.43 -15.67 16.86
CA GLU A 218 33.48 -17.02 17.46
C GLU A 218 32.51 -17.18 18.66
N GLY A 219 31.78 -16.11 19.01
CA GLY A 219 30.87 -16.06 20.15
C GLY A 219 31.53 -15.67 21.47
N GLY A 220 30.72 -15.58 22.53
CA GLY A 220 31.14 -15.09 23.84
C GLY A 220 30.31 -13.90 24.32
N ALA A 221 30.80 -13.18 25.32
CA ALA A 221 30.15 -11.97 25.81
C ALA A 221 30.23 -10.84 24.78
N SER A 222 29.27 -9.92 24.80
CA SER A 222 29.34 -8.71 23.97
C SER A 222 30.56 -7.87 24.34
N LEU A 223 31.26 -7.36 23.32
CA LEU A 223 32.44 -6.51 23.46
C LEU A 223 32.05 -5.05 23.75
N ALA A 224 30.92 -4.61 23.20
CA ALA A 224 30.38 -3.28 23.39
C ALA A 224 28.84 -3.32 23.33
N THR A 225 28.21 -2.41 24.06
CA THR A 225 26.77 -2.17 24.01
C THR A 225 26.52 -0.67 23.87
N MET A 226 25.78 -0.29 22.85
CA MET A 226 25.32 1.07 22.57
C MET A 226 23.82 1.10 22.77
N SER A 227 23.30 2.12 23.45
CA SER A 227 21.87 2.24 23.73
C SER A 227 21.37 3.57 23.18
N ASN A 228 20.22 3.54 22.51
CA ASN A 228 19.52 4.76 22.18
C ASN A 228 19.23 5.55 23.46
N PRO A 229 19.30 6.89 23.40
CA PRO A 229 18.84 7.71 24.51
C PRO A 229 17.35 7.44 24.77
N PRO A 230 16.92 7.47 26.04
CA PRO A 230 15.50 7.31 26.36
C PRO A 230 14.70 8.45 25.72
N GLY A 231 13.57 8.10 25.09
CA GLY A 231 12.63 9.06 24.55
C GLY A 231 11.84 9.80 25.65
N PRO A 232 10.89 10.67 25.27
CA PRO A 232 10.02 11.40 26.21
C PRO A 232 9.27 10.50 27.20
N GLU A 233 9.04 9.24 26.83
CA GLU A 233 8.30 8.24 27.62
C GLU A 233 9.20 7.44 28.57
N GLY A 234 10.51 7.70 28.56
CA GLY A 234 11.50 7.08 29.44
C GLY A 234 12.09 5.76 28.93
N SER A 235 11.52 5.17 27.87
CA SER A 235 12.05 3.98 27.20
C SER A 235 12.90 4.33 25.97
N PRO A 236 13.94 3.55 25.64
CA PRO A 236 14.72 3.75 24.42
C PRO A 236 13.92 3.33 23.18
N ALA A 237 14.15 4.04 22.07
CA ALA A 237 13.58 3.74 20.77
C ALA A 237 13.98 2.36 20.24
N PHE A 238 13.08 1.67 19.54
CA PHE A 238 13.37 0.36 18.94
C PHE A 238 14.33 0.51 17.76
N ASN A 239 15.25 -0.45 17.61
CA ASN A 239 16.13 -0.52 16.44
C ASN A 239 15.64 -1.55 15.45
N PHE A 240 15.57 -1.17 14.17
CA PHE A 240 15.09 -2.04 13.09
C PHE A 240 16.19 -2.58 12.18
N CYS A 241 17.21 -1.77 11.89
CA CYS A 241 18.25 -2.13 10.95
C CYS A 241 19.60 -1.58 11.39
N VAL A 242 20.66 -2.33 11.15
CA VAL A 242 22.05 -1.88 11.30
C VAL A 242 22.85 -2.18 10.05
N ALA A 243 23.69 -1.22 9.66
CA ALA A 243 24.65 -1.37 8.59
C ALA A 243 26.02 -0.87 9.04
N ALA A 244 27.08 -1.48 8.51
CA ALA A 244 28.41 -0.90 8.58
C ALA A 244 28.43 0.44 7.82
N ALA A 245 29.17 1.40 8.34
CA ALA A 245 29.41 2.70 7.73
C ALA A 245 30.91 3.04 7.80
N ASP A 246 31.34 4.00 6.96
CA ASP A 246 32.72 4.47 6.85
C ASP A 246 33.76 3.34 6.84
N GLY A 247 33.54 2.31 6.01
CA GLY A 247 34.48 1.18 5.88
C GLY A 247 34.61 0.35 7.16
N PHE A 248 33.49 0.06 7.83
CA PHE A 248 33.39 -0.65 9.11
C PHE A 248 33.89 0.12 10.34
N SER A 249 34.36 1.36 10.18
CA SER A 249 34.75 2.17 11.34
C SER A 249 33.55 2.72 12.13
N ARG A 250 32.34 2.63 11.58
CA ARG A 250 31.07 3.09 12.18
C ARG A 250 29.94 2.10 11.95
N LEU A 251 28.86 2.27 12.73
CA LEU A 251 27.58 1.59 12.53
C LEU A 251 26.48 2.62 12.34
N ALA A 252 25.70 2.49 11.27
CA ALA A 252 24.47 3.26 11.06
C ALA A 252 23.26 2.44 11.52
N VAL A 253 22.42 3.02 12.37
CA VAL A 253 21.31 2.33 13.04
C VAL A 253 20.01 3.07 12.77
N ALA A 254 19.03 2.39 12.17
CA ALA A 254 17.70 2.93 11.89
C ALA A 254 16.71 2.54 12.99
N SER A 255 15.88 3.50 13.43
CA SER A 255 15.03 3.38 14.62
C SER A 255 13.59 3.88 14.40
N ASP A 256 12.68 3.52 15.31
CA ASP A 256 11.26 3.89 15.26
C ASP A 256 10.96 5.35 15.61
N ASP A 257 11.83 5.97 16.39
CA ASP A 257 11.81 7.39 16.78
C ASP A 257 12.23 8.37 15.69
N CYS A 258 12.10 7.94 14.43
CA CYS A 258 12.38 8.75 13.24
C CYS A 258 13.84 9.23 13.18
N CYS A 259 14.79 8.40 13.62
CA CYS A 259 16.21 8.74 13.61
C CYS A 259 17.04 7.65 12.94
N VAL A 260 18.14 8.10 12.32
CA VAL A 260 19.32 7.25 12.07
C VAL A 260 20.45 7.74 12.95
N ARG A 261 21.09 6.84 13.70
CA ARG A 261 22.22 7.14 14.57
C ARG A 261 23.50 6.50 14.06
N ILE A 262 24.57 7.28 14.02
CA ILE A 262 25.91 6.82 13.65
C ILE A 262 26.71 6.61 14.93
N TRP A 263 27.13 5.38 15.13
CA TRP A 263 27.85 4.95 16.32
C TRP A 263 29.27 4.55 16.01
N ASN A 264 30.16 4.79 16.96
CA ASN A 264 31.50 4.23 16.96
C ASN A 264 31.49 2.92 17.76
N PRO A 265 31.70 1.76 17.10
CA PRO A 265 31.61 0.46 17.77
C PRO A 265 32.76 0.17 18.75
N GLU A 266 33.89 0.87 18.65
CA GLU A 266 35.04 0.69 19.54
C GLU A 266 34.86 1.46 20.86
N THR A 267 34.39 2.71 20.77
CA THR A 267 34.20 3.58 21.94
C THR A 267 32.80 3.47 22.55
N GLY A 268 31.82 2.98 21.77
CA GLY A 268 30.40 2.97 22.12
C GLY A 268 29.72 4.35 22.06
N SER A 269 30.39 5.38 21.52
CA SER A 269 29.84 6.74 21.47
C SER A 269 28.94 6.97 20.26
N MET A 270 27.81 7.66 20.46
CA MET A 270 27.00 8.21 19.37
C MET A 270 27.72 9.42 18.80
N GLU A 271 28.12 9.36 17.54
CA GLU A 271 28.84 10.46 16.87
C GLU A 271 27.92 11.39 16.10
N GLU A 272 26.79 10.87 15.61
CA GLU A 272 25.87 11.62 14.78
C GLU A 272 24.44 11.10 14.95
N GLU A 273 23.46 12.01 14.90
CA GLU A 273 22.04 11.68 14.86
C GLU A 273 21.38 12.45 13.72
N ILE A 274 20.60 11.74 12.90
CA ILE A 274 20.02 12.24 11.66
C ILE A 274 18.51 12.05 11.75
N ALA A 275 17.80 13.15 12.00
CA ALA A 275 16.34 13.17 12.15
C ALA A 275 15.65 13.00 10.79
N HIS A 276 14.61 12.16 10.74
CA HIS A 276 13.78 11.91 9.57
C HIS A 276 12.32 12.35 9.84
N PRO A 277 11.53 12.65 8.78
CA PRO A 277 10.11 12.97 8.92
C PRO A 277 9.22 11.75 9.19
N CYS A 278 9.81 10.55 9.23
CA CYS A 278 9.13 9.28 9.34
C CYS A 278 9.98 8.24 10.10
N THR A 279 9.34 7.14 10.51
CA THR A 279 10.05 5.98 11.07
C THR A 279 10.99 5.39 10.00
N VAL A 280 12.22 5.05 10.40
CA VAL A 280 13.24 4.53 9.48
C VAL A 280 13.37 3.03 9.64
N TRP A 281 13.03 2.27 8.61
CA TRP A 281 12.99 0.80 8.66
C TRP A 281 14.31 0.15 8.28
N CYS A 282 15.04 0.74 7.33
CA CYS A 282 16.25 0.16 6.78
C CYS A 282 17.28 1.22 6.42
N VAL A 283 18.56 0.83 6.46
CA VAL A 283 19.71 1.66 6.09
C VAL A 283 20.75 0.80 5.38
N VAL A 284 21.43 1.36 4.38
CA VAL A 284 22.53 0.70 3.67
C VAL A 284 23.62 1.70 3.30
N GLN A 285 24.89 1.28 3.39
CA GLN A 285 26.02 2.06 2.88
C GLN A 285 26.18 1.85 1.36
N LEU A 286 26.41 2.95 0.65
CA LEU A 286 26.76 2.99 -0.77
C LEU A 286 28.28 2.85 -0.96
N GLU A 287 28.70 2.37 -2.14
CA GLU A 287 30.13 2.18 -2.48
C GLU A 287 30.97 3.47 -2.37
N ASN A 288 30.34 4.63 -2.55
CA ASN A 288 30.98 5.94 -2.47
C ASN A 288 31.08 6.50 -1.04
N GLY A 289 30.67 5.72 -0.02
CA GLY A 289 30.70 6.11 1.39
C GLY A 289 29.44 6.84 1.88
N ASP A 290 28.52 7.18 0.98
CA ASP A 290 27.20 7.72 1.33
C ASP A 290 26.32 6.62 1.95
N PHE A 291 25.17 6.97 2.50
CA PHE A 291 24.18 5.97 2.91
C PHE A 291 22.80 6.30 2.36
N ALA A 292 21.98 5.27 2.21
CA ALA A 292 20.59 5.39 1.85
C ALA A 292 19.69 4.80 2.93
N THR A 293 18.52 5.42 3.16
CA THR A 293 17.54 5.00 4.16
C THR A 293 16.17 4.77 3.53
N GLY A 294 15.39 3.86 4.11
CA GLY A 294 14.01 3.60 3.71
C GLY A 294 13.04 3.93 4.84
N GLY A 295 12.08 4.80 4.55
CA GLY A 295 11.10 5.31 5.53
C GLY A 295 9.73 4.63 5.48
N SER A 296 8.93 4.84 6.53
CA SER A 296 7.51 4.44 6.58
C SER A 296 6.60 5.27 5.66
N ASP A 297 7.10 6.39 5.13
CA ASP A 297 6.44 7.26 4.16
C ASP A 297 6.62 6.79 2.70
N GLY A 298 7.29 5.65 2.48
CA GLY A 298 7.54 5.12 1.14
C GLY A 298 8.62 5.87 0.36
N VAL A 299 9.43 6.68 1.04
CA VAL A 299 10.52 7.45 0.41
C VAL A 299 11.87 6.82 0.74
N VAL A 300 12.73 6.69 -0.28
CA VAL A 300 14.16 6.40 -0.09
C VAL A 300 14.93 7.71 -0.03
N ARG A 301 15.83 7.87 0.94
CA ARG A 301 16.62 9.10 1.11
C ARG A 301 18.10 8.78 1.08
N VAL A 302 18.89 9.60 0.39
CA VAL A 302 20.35 9.44 0.28
C VAL A 302 21.05 10.58 0.99
N PHE A 303 22.11 10.27 1.73
CA PHE A 303 22.86 11.24 2.53
C PHE A 303 24.36 11.13 2.29
N SER A 304 25.04 12.28 2.27
CA SER A 304 26.47 12.35 2.02
C SER A 304 27.19 13.30 2.96
N ARG A 305 28.44 12.97 3.30
CA ARG A 305 29.38 13.91 3.93
C ARG A 305 30.07 14.81 2.91
N ASP A 306 29.99 14.49 1.62
CA ASP A 306 30.59 15.28 0.57
C ASP A 306 29.67 16.43 0.15
N ALA A 307 30.10 17.64 0.49
CA ALA A 307 29.37 18.86 0.21
C ALA A 307 29.04 19.06 -1.29
N SER A 308 29.83 18.46 -2.20
CA SER A 308 29.56 18.58 -3.63
C SER A 308 28.27 17.84 -4.05
N ARG A 309 27.86 16.82 -3.29
CA ARG A 309 26.69 15.98 -3.56
C ARG A 309 25.42 16.45 -2.86
N HIS A 310 25.54 17.38 -1.91
CA HIS A 310 24.38 17.86 -1.15
C HIS A 310 23.30 18.44 -2.06
N ALA A 311 22.05 18.21 -1.68
CA ALA A 311 20.90 18.87 -2.28
C ALA A 311 21.01 20.40 -2.09
N PRO A 312 20.33 21.19 -2.95
CA PRO A 312 20.20 22.63 -2.75
C PRO A 312 19.74 22.98 -1.32
N GLY A 313 20.17 24.13 -0.80
CA GLY A 313 19.91 24.54 0.58
C GLY A 313 18.43 24.47 0.96
N GLU A 314 17.55 24.98 0.08
CA GLU A 314 16.09 24.97 0.28
C GLU A 314 15.51 23.57 0.46
N VAL A 315 16.00 22.58 -0.28
CA VAL A 315 15.56 21.18 -0.16
C VAL A 315 15.98 20.60 1.19
N ARG A 316 17.21 20.89 1.63
CA ARG A 316 17.73 20.43 2.92
C ARG A 316 17.00 21.08 4.09
N GLU A 317 16.70 22.37 4.00
CA GLU A 317 15.91 23.10 5.00
C GLU A 317 14.47 22.58 5.07
N GLY A 318 13.84 22.31 3.92
CA GLY A 318 12.51 21.71 3.85
C GLY A 318 12.44 20.35 4.55
N TYR A 319 13.37 19.46 4.22
CA TYR A 319 13.51 18.15 4.87
C TYR A 319 13.69 18.27 6.38
N LEU A 320 14.62 19.14 6.82
CA LEU A 320 14.90 19.31 8.24
C LEU A 320 13.69 19.85 9.00
N ASN A 321 12.97 20.81 8.41
CA ASN A 321 11.74 21.36 9.01
C ASN A 321 10.67 20.28 9.18
N GLU A 322 10.50 19.39 8.20
CA GLU A 322 9.55 18.28 8.30
C GLU A 322 9.95 17.27 9.39
N ALA A 323 11.24 16.92 9.45
CA ALA A 323 11.79 16.04 10.47
C ALA A 323 11.63 16.61 11.89
N LEU A 324 11.93 17.90 12.08
CA LEU A 324 11.77 18.58 13.36
C LEU A 324 10.30 18.69 13.77
N LYS A 325 9.41 19.06 12.85
CA LYS A 325 7.97 19.09 13.10
C LYS A 325 7.45 17.72 13.52
N ARG A 326 7.93 16.64 12.91
CA ARG A 326 7.57 15.28 13.31
C ARG A 326 8.04 14.97 14.74
N ARG A 327 9.29 15.33 15.06
CA ARG A 327 9.85 15.14 16.41
C ARG A 327 9.09 15.92 17.47
N GLU A 328 8.73 17.18 17.19
CA GLU A 328 7.88 17.99 18.07
C GLU A 328 6.50 17.36 18.26
N ALA A 329 5.88 16.86 17.20
CA ALA A 329 4.59 16.17 17.30
C ALA A 329 4.66 14.93 18.19
N ILE A 330 5.75 14.16 18.11
CA ILE A 330 6.00 13.00 18.99
C ILE A 330 6.18 13.46 20.44
N ALA A 331 6.98 14.51 20.69
CA ALA A 331 7.19 15.04 22.03
C ALA A 331 5.91 15.63 22.65
N ASN A 332 5.10 16.34 21.86
CA ASN A 332 3.84 16.94 22.32
C ASN A 332 2.77 15.89 22.63
N LYS A 333 2.73 14.78 21.86
CA LYS A 333 1.89 13.62 22.19
C LYS A 333 2.26 13.03 23.56
N ALA A 334 3.55 12.96 23.89
CA ALA A 334 4.01 12.47 25.18
C ALA A 334 3.72 13.44 26.36
N SER A 335 3.65 14.75 26.12
CA SER A 335 3.42 15.76 27.17
C SER A 335 1.95 16.05 27.50
N ASN A 336 1.03 15.88 26.54
CA ASN A 336 -0.39 16.21 26.69
C ASN A 336 -1.21 15.12 27.39
N GLY A 337 -0.64 14.45 28.40
CA GLY A 337 -1.18 13.29 29.11
C GLY A 337 -2.71 13.25 29.18
N GLY A 338 -3.32 12.52 28.24
CA GLY A 338 -4.70 12.07 28.32
C GLY A 338 -4.89 11.21 29.57
N GLN A 339 -6.14 11.02 29.99
CA GLN A 339 -6.46 10.32 31.23
C GLN A 339 -5.79 8.94 31.25
N LYS A 340 -4.74 8.78 32.08
CA LYS A 340 -3.94 7.55 32.14
C LYS A 340 -4.86 6.37 32.46
N ILE A 341 -4.92 5.39 31.56
CA ILE A 341 -5.47 4.07 31.87
C ILE A 341 -4.68 3.54 33.05
N ASP A 342 -5.35 3.28 34.16
CA ASP A 342 -4.75 2.69 35.35
C ASP A 342 -4.51 1.20 35.10
N PRO A 343 -3.26 0.76 34.81
CA PRO A 343 -3.02 -0.61 34.39
C PRO A 343 -3.31 -1.60 35.53
N SER A 344 -3.31 -1.14 36.79
CA SER A 344 -3.66 -1.98 37.94
C SER A 344 -5.09 -2.54 37.89
N LYS A 345 -5.97 -1.93 37.09
CA LYS A 345 -7.36 -2.39 36.87
C LYS A 345 -7.51 -3.40 35.73
N LEU A 346 -6.49 -3.58 34.89
CA LEU A 346 -6.51 -4.54 33.80
C LEU A 346 -6.06 -5.92 34.29
N ALA A 347 -6.66 -6.97 33.74
CA ALA A 347 -6.22 -8.34 33.99
C ALA A 347 -4.78 -8.53 33.51
N LYS A 348 -3.98 -9.27 34.28
CA LYS A 348 -2.61 -9.57 33.89
C LYS A 348 -2.59 -10.51 32.69
N ILE A 349 -1.76 -10.20 31.69
CA ILE A 349 -1.71 -10.97 30.43
C ILE A 349 -1.38 -12.46 30.66
N TYR A 350 -0.54 -12.75 31.64
CA TYR A 350 -0.13 -14.11 31.97
C TYR A 350 -1.20 -14.90 32.74
N GLU A 351 -2.25 -14.22 33.22
CA GLU A 351 -3.46 -14.82 33.82
C GLU A 351 -4.62 -14.86 32.82
N ALA A 352 -4.40 -14.40 31.58
CA ALA A 352 -5.44 -14.31 30.56
C ALA A 352 -5.91 -15.69 30.10
N LYS A 353 -7.24 -15.86 30.06
CA LYS A 353 -7.87 -17.05 29.47
C LYS A 353 -7.74 -17.03 27.94
N PRO A 354 -7.81 -18.21 27.28
CA PRO A 354 -7.90 -18.28 25.83
C PRO A 354 -8.99 -17.37 25.26
N GLY A 355 -8.70 -16.75 24.11
CA GLY A 355 -9.67 -15.93 23.39
C GLY A 355 -10.82 -16.75 22.80
N GLY A 356 -11.98 -16.11 22.65
CA GLY A 356 -13.20 -16.71 22.11
C GLY A 356 -13.22 -16.84 20.59
N SER A 357 -12.44 -16.01 19.86
CA SER A 357 -12.36 -16.02 18.40
C SER A 357 -11.01 -15.51 17.91
N ASP A 358 -10.49 -16.08 16.82
CA ASP A 358 -9.25 -15.63 16.17
C ASP A 358 -9.32 -14.13 15.82
N GLY A 359 -8.28 -13.36 16.17
CA GLY A 359 -8.24 -11.91 16.02
C GLY A 359 -8.95 -11.11 17.12
N GLU A 360 -9.47 -11.75 18.18
CA GLU A 360 -10.05 -11.04 19.32
C GLU A 360 -9.02 -10.10 19.96
N VAL A 361 -9.34 -8.82 20.14
CA VAL A 361 -8.42 -7.83 20.71
C VAL A 361 -8.80 -7.52 22.16
N LYS A 362 -7.84 -7.56 23.08
CA LYS A 362 -8.03 -7.20 24.50
C LYS A 362 -6.83 -6.45 25.06
N MET A 363 -7.10 -5.63 26.07
CA MET A 363 -6.08 -4.96 26.86
C MET A 363 -5.74 -5.75 28.12
N PHE A 364 -4.47 -5.85 28.41
CA PHE A 364 -3.96 -6.53 29.60
C PHE A 364 -2.93 -5.66 30.31
N ASN A 365 -2.78 -5.89 31.61
CA ASN A 365 -1.64 -5.39 32.37
C ASN A 365 -0.41 -6.26 32.06
N LYS A 366 0.60 -5.64 31.47
CA LYS A 366 1.95 -6.19 31.34
C LYS A 366 2.87 -5.31 32.18
N GLU A 367 3.30 -5.84 33.32
CA GLU A 367 4.35 -5.23 34.16
C GLU A 367 4.06 -3.79 34.63
N GLY A 368 2.79 -3.48 34.88
CA GLY A 368 2.36 -2.16 35.33
C GLY A 368 2.01 -1.18 34.21
N GLN A 369 2.02 -1.64 32.95
CA GLN A 369 1.58 -0.90 31.76
C GLN A 369 0.39 -1.59 31.10
N ALA A 370 -0.46 -0.80 30.43
CA ALA A 370 -1.58 -1.32 29.66
C ALA A 370 -1.08 -1.69 28.25
N TRP A 371 -1.38 -2.90 27.79
CA TRP A 371 -0.92 -3.43 26.50
C TRP A 371 -2.07 -4.07 25.73
N VAL A 372 -2.12 -3.85 24.41
CA VAL A 372 -3.08 -4.47 23.51
C VAL A 372 -2.53 -5.79 22.99
N TYR A 373 -3.36 -6.81 23.04
CA TYR A 373 -3.08 -8.14 22.50
C TYR A 373 -4.21 -8.59 21.57
N SER A 374 -3.86 -9.34 20.53
CA SER A 374 -4.79 -10.01 19.62
C SER A 374 -4.70 -11.51 19.80
N TRP A 375 -5.81 -12.20 19.98
CA TRP A 375 -5.85 -13.66 20.07
C TRP A 375 -5.50 -14.29 18.73
N SER A 376 -4.63 -15.30 18.74
CA SER A 376 -4.37 -16.15 17.60
C SER A 376 -4.86 -17.56 17.91
N ALA A 377 -5.84 -18.03 17.15
CA ALA A 377 -6.41 -19.37 17.30
C ALA A 377 -5.46 -20.45 16.77
N SER A 378 -4.55 -20.13 15.85
CA SER A 378 -3.55 -21.08 15.34
C SER A 378 -2.47 -21.38 16.38
N SER A 379 -2.02 -20.37 17.14
CA SER A 379 -1.03 -20.55 18.20
C SER A 379 -1.64 -20.67 19.60
N GLN A 380 -2.97 -20.57 19.74
CA GLN A 380 -3.71 -20.62 21.00
C GLN A 380 -3.13 -19.66 22.06
N THR A 381 -2.77 -18.45 21.65
CA THR A 381 -2.16 -17.44 22.53
C THR A 381 -2.61 -16.02 22.17
N TRP A 382 -2.46 -15.11 23.14
CA TRP A 382 -2.57 -13.68 22.91
C TRP A 382 -1.26 -13.16 22.32
N ILE A 383 -1.31 -12.70 21.07
CA ILE A 383 -0.21 -12.07 20.34
C ILE A 383 -0.15 -10.60 20.72
N GLU A 384 1.03 -10.14 21.11
CA GLU A 384 1.26 -8.75 21.47
C GLU A 384 1.11 -7.83 20.26
N VAL A 385 0.29 -6.79 20.39
CA VAL A 385 0.07 -5.79 19.33
C VAL A 385 0.85 -4.52 19.64
N GLY A 386 0.83 -4.05 20.90
CA GLY A 386 1.60 -2.88 21.34
C GLY A 386 1.22 -2.34 22.72
N GLU A 387 2.04 -1.44 23.26
CA GLU A 387 1.77 -0.71 24.51
C GLU A 387 0.72 0.38 24.30
N VAL A 388 -0.17 0.57 25.28
CA VAL A 388 -1.14 1.66 25.29
C VAL A 388 -0.48 2.90 25.90
N MET A 389 0.09 3.75 25.06
CA MET A 389 0.49 5.11 25.45
C MET A 389 -0.78 5.94 25.63
N GLY A 390 -0.94 6.52 26.82
CA GLY A 390 -2.20 7.05 27.32
C GLY A 390 -3.09 7.77 26.31
N ASP A 391 -4.18 7.11 25.93
CA ASP A 391 -5.49 7.75 25.83
C ASP A 391 -6.59 6.71 26.10
N ALA A 392 -7.47 7.04 27.06
CA ALA A 392 -8.81 6.47 27.16
C ALA A 392 -9.83 7.39 26.47
N GLY A 393 -9.39 8.33 25.63
CA GLY A 393 -10.13 8.93 24.53
C GLY A 393 -9.84 8.14 23.27
N GLY A 394 -10.68 7.14 23.00
CA GLY A 394 -10.50 6.21 21.89
C GLY A 394 -10.34 6.93 20.56
N LYS A 395 -9.11 7.01 20.07
CA LYS A 395 -8.90 7.20 18.64
C LYS A 395 -9.33 5.93 17.95
N GLU A 396 -10.54 5.98 17.41
CA GLU A 396 -11.12 4.87 16.68
C GLU A 396 -10.62 4.95 15.23
N MET A 397 -10.21 3.79 14.70
CA MET A 397 -9.58 3.71 13.38
C MET A 397 -10.62 3.33 12.33
N ILE A 398 -10.74 4.17 11.29
CA ILE A 398 -11.51 3.85 10.09
C ILE A 398 -10.56 3.92 8.89
N ASP A 399 -10.47 2.85 8.12
CA ASP A 399 -9.66 2.76 6.89
C ASP A 399 -8.18 3.16 7.07
N GLY A 400 -7.59 2.80 8.21
CA GLY A 400 -6.19 3.11 8.53
C GLY A 400 -5.93 4.56 8.94
N VAL A 401 -6.99 5.36 9.15
CA VAL A 401 -6.90 6.74 9.64
C VAL A 401 -7.47 6.81 11.06
N GLU A 402 -6.74 7.46 11.96
CA GLU A 402 -7.14 7.67 13.37
C GLU A 402 -8.04 8.91 13.51
N TYR A 403 -9.17 8.77 14.21
CA TYR A 403 -10.09 9.87 14.50
C TYR A 403 -10.37 9.99 15.99
N ASP A 404 -10.43 11.20 16.54
CA ASP A 404 -10.73 11.43 17.96
C ASP A 404 -12.13 10.90 18.39
N LYS A 405 -13.08 10.83 17.46
CA LYS A 405 -14.40 10.21 17.65
C LYS A 405 -14.84 9.49 16.38
N VAL A 406 -15.41 8.30 16.54
CA VAL A 406 -16.13 7.59 15.47
C VAL A 406 -17.56 7.36 15.92
N VAL A 407 -18.52 7.74 15.07
CA VAL A 407 -19.94 7.65 15.40
C VAL A 407 -20.66 6.89 14.29
N PRO A 408 -21.51 5.90 14.61
CA PRO A 408 -22.36 5.29 13.62
C PRO A 408 -23.40 6.31 13.13
N VAL A 409 -23.49 6.48 11.82
CA VAL A 409 -24.49 7.30 11.14
C VAL A 409 -25.39 6.37 10.33
N GLU A 410 -26.68 6.42 10.64
CA GLU A 410 -27.72 5.68 9.92
C GLU A 410 -28.32 6.58 8.85
N ILE A 411 -28.17 6.19 7.58
CA ILE A 411 -28.63 6.98 6.44
C ILE A 411 -29.57 6.14 5.61
N GLU A 412 -30.81 6.59 5.46
CA GLU A 412 -31.76 6.03 4.51
C GLU A 412 -31.33 6.43 3.09
N ASP A 413 -31.00 5.42 2.29
CA ASP A 413 -30.58 5.61 0.91
C ASP A 413 -31.69 5.11 -0.03
N PRO A 414 -32.42 6.03 -0.70
CA PRO A 414 -33.53 5.67 -1.59
C PRO A 414 -33.11 4.77 -2.75
N SER A 415 -31.83 4.75 -3.13
CA SER A 415 -31.31 3.88 -4.19
C SER A 415 -31.08 2.44 -3.73
N SER A 416 -31.01 2.21 -2.41
CA SER A 416 -30.76 0.90 -1.78
C SER A 416 -31.96 0.33 -1.00
N GLY A 417 -33.07 1.07 -0.93
CA GLY A 417 -34.32 0.66 -0.28
C GLY A 417 -34.22 0.42 1.23
N GLY A 418 -33.21 0.95 1.92
CA GLY A 418 -33.07 0.77 3.37
C GLY A 418 -31.98 1.63 4.04
N VAL A 419 -31.84 1.43 5.36
CA VAL A 419 -30.90 2.16 6.23
C VAL A 419 -29.48 1.61 6.07
N ARG A 420 -28.54 2.45 5.64
CA ARG A 420 -27.09 2.18 5.64
C ARG A 420 -26.49 2.62 6.96
N LYS A 421 -25.80 1.72 7.66
CA LYS A 421 -25.01 2.01 8.86
C LYS A 421 -23.58 2.32 8.44
N LEU A 422 -23.18 3.58 8.52
CA LEU A 422 -21.86 4.07 8.12
C LEU A 422 -21.12 4.60 9.34
N GLN A 423 -19.79 4.64 9.30
CA GLN A 423 -18.97 5.14 10.42
C GLN A 423 -18.38 6.50 10.06
N LEU A 424 -18.74 7.53 10.81
CA LEU A 424 -18.25 8.89 10.65
C LEU A 424 -17.13 9.15 11.67
N GLY A 425 -15.89 9.21 11.19
CA GLY A 425 -14.73 9.62 11.96
C GLY A 425 -14.49 11.12 11.85
N PHE A 426 -14.24 11.79 12.97
CA PHE A 426 -13.78 13.18 12.97
C PHE A 426 -12.91 13.50 14.20
N ASN A 427 -11.98 14.43 14.02
CA ASN A 427 -11.18 14.99 15.10
C ASN A 427 -11.92 16.16 15.75
N ASN A 428 -11.58 16.48 17.00
CA ASN A 428 -12.22 17.59 17.72
C ASN A 428 -11.95 18.94 17.07
N GLU A 429 -10.82 19.08 16.37
CA GLU A 429 -10.40 20.32 15.71
C GLU A 429 -10.92 20.47 14.27
N ASP A 430 -11.47 19.41 13.66
CA ASP A 430 -11.92 19.47 12.27
C ASP A 430 -13.12 20.43 12.10
N SER A 431 -13.26 21.05 10.94
CA SER A 431 -14.50 21.78 10.64
C SER A 431 -15.64 20.78 10.41
N PRO A 432 -16.78 20.89 11.14
CA PRO A 432 -17.92 19.98 11.00
C PRO A 432 -18.46 19.90 9.57
N TYR A 433 -18.38 21.01 8.83
CA TYR A 433 -18.83 21.07 7.45
C TYR A 433 -17.89 20.35 6.48
N VAL A 434 -16.57 20.43 6.72
CA VAL A 434 -15.55 19.72 5.93
C VAL A 434 -15.64 18.22 6.18
N VAL A 435 -15.80 17.81 7.44
CA VAL A 435 -16.06 16.42 7.83
C VAL A 435 -17.29 15.86 7.12
N ALA A 436 -18.39 16.61 7.12
CA ALA A 436 -19.62 16.21 6.47
C ALA A 436 -19.45 16.08 4.95
N GLN A 437 -18.76 17.03 4.29
CA GLN A 437 -18.49 16.96 2.85
C GLN A 437 -17.61 15.76 2.49
N GLN A 438 -16.55 15.51 3.25
CA GLN A 438 -15.65 14.38 3.04
C GLN A 438 -16.37 13.05 3.24
N PHE A 439 -17.22 12.95 4.26
CA PHE A 439 -18.00 11.76 4.52
C PHE A 439 -19.07 11.51 3.45
N VAL A 440 -19.77 12.56 3.01
CA VAL A 440 -20.74 12.50 1.89
C VAL A 440 -20.04 12.07 0.60
N ALA A 441 -18.85 12.61 0.33
CA ALA A 441 -18.06 12.23 -0.84
C ALA A 441 -17.56 10.78 -0.75
N LYS A 442 -16.99 10.39 0.39
CA LYS A 442 -16.42 9.06 0.64
C LYS A 442 -17.45 7.94 0.51
N HIS A 443 -18.68 8.16 0.97
CA HIS A 443 -19.73 7.15 0.95
C HIS A 443 -20.73 7.30 -0.21
N GLU A 444 -20.41 8.18 -1.18
CA GLU A 444 -21.20 8.46 -2.37
C GLU A 444 -22.65 8.92 -2.06
N LEU A 445 -22.83 9.70 -0.99
CA LEU A 445 -24.15 10.17 -0.53
C LEU A 445 -24.61 11.44 -1.27
N SER A 446 -25.91 11.75 -1.19
CA SER A 446 -26.49 13.01 -1.70
C SER A 446 -25.99 14.21 -0.91
N GLU A 447 -25.70 15.32 -1.60
CA GLU A 447 -25.19 16.56 -0.97
C GLU A 447 -26.19 17.21 -0.01
N HIS A 448 -27.48 16.90 -0.14
CA HIS A 448 -28.50 17.37 0.80
C HIS A 448 -28.25 16.92 2.25
N HIS A 449 -27.48 15.85 2.47
CA HIS A 449 -27.13 15.37 3.81
C HIS A 449 -25.96 16.12 4.45
N THR A 450 -25.23 16.94 3.70
CA THR A 450 -24.01 17.64 4.19
C THR A 450 -24.33 18.54 5.39
N GLN A 451 -25.44 19.29 5.33
CA GLN A 451 -25.81 20.20 6.41
C GLN A 451 -26.27 19.43 7.66
N GLN A 452 -27.09 18.39 7.50
CA GLN A 452 -27.55 17.54 8.61
C GLN A 452 -26.40 16.81 9.30
N ILE A 453 -25.42 16.32 8.53
CA ILE A 453 -24.23 15.65 9.08
C ILE A 453 -23.30 16.65 9.78
N ALA A 454 -23.17 17.87 9.26
CA ALA A 454 -22.38 18.92 9.91
C ALA A 454 -23.02 19.34 11.26
N GLU A 455 -24.34 19.50 11.31
CA GLU A 455 -25.10 19.75 12.54
C GLU A 455 -25.00 18.58 13.51
N PHE A 456 -25.02 17.33 13.02
CA PHE A 456 -24.79 16.13 13.82
C PHE A 456 -23.40 16.12 14.47
N VAL A 457 -22.34 16.40 13.71
CA VAL A 457 -20.96 16.50 14.23
C VAL A 457 -20.87 17.59 15.31
N GLN A 458 -21.54 18.73 15.12
CA GLN A 458 -21.61 19.79 16.13
C GLN A 458 -22.34 19.35 17.39
N ASN A 459 -23.46 18.63 17.27
CA ASN A 459 -24.23 18.13 18.41
C ASN A 459 -23.48 17.07 19.21
N VAL A 460 -22.77 16.15 18.54
CA VAL A 460 -21.93 15.11 19.19
C VAL A 460 -20.69 15.71 19.88
N ARG A 461 -20.27 16.92 19.48
CA ARG A 461 -19.26 17.69 20.21
C ARG A 461 -19.81 18.35 21.49
N GLY A 462 -21.14 18.55 21.59
CA GLY A 462 -21.81 19.37 22.60
C GLY A 462 -22.14 18.74 23.97
N GLN A 463 -22.70 17.52 24.06
CA GLN A 463 -22.88 16.70 25.30
C GLN A 463 -23.67 15.39 25.02
N ALA A 464 -23.63 14.43 25.95
CA ALA A 464 -23.97 13.00 25.81
C ALA A 464 -25.46 12.63 25.67
N SER A 465 -25.80 11.77 24.68
CA SER A 465 -26.67 10.55 24.81
C SER A 465 -27.15 10.02 23.45
N GLY A 466 -27.00 8.71 23.19
CA GLY A 466 -27.77 7.85 22.26
C GLY A 466 -27.72 8.14 20.74
N PRO A 467 -27.85 7.12 19.86
CA PRO A 467 -27.95 7.34 18.41
C PRO A 467 -29.37 7.84 18.03
N PRO A 468 -29.53 9.00 17.37
CA PRO A 468 -30.82 9.42 16.84
C PRO A 468 -31.06 8.92 15.39
N THR A 469 -32.32 8.67 15.06
CA THR A 469 -32.81 8.33 13.72
C THR A 469 -33.22 9.60 12.97
N ILE A 470 -32.80 9.76 11.71
CA ILE A 470 -33.14 10.93 10.87
C ILE A 470 -34.44 10.61 10.10
N ASP A 471 -35.53 11.31 10.40
CA ASP A 471 -36.84 11.17 9.72
C ASP A 471 -36.97 12.14 8.53
N MET A 472 -37.53 11.65 7.43
CA MET A 472 -37.73 12.31 6.14
C MET A 472 -39.24 12.51 5.84
N SER A 473 -40.00 13.14 6.74
CA SER A 473 -41.36 13.62 6.43
C SER A 473 -41.38 15.15 6.29
N GLY A 474 -41.40 15.61 5.03
CA GLY A 474 -41.16 17.00 4.66
C GLY A 474 -42.28 18.01 4.97
N GLY A 475 -41.92 19.29 4.97
CA GLY A 475 -42.88 20.40 4.88
C GLY A 475 -42.35 21.79 5.21
N GLY A 476 -42.11 22.61 4.19
CA GLY A 476 -42.61 23.99 4.16
C GLY A 476 -41.74 25.17 4.66
N ALA A 477 -41.31 25.98 3.67
CA ALA A 477 -41.47 27.44 3.56
C ALA A 477 -40.60 28.43 4.40
N ALA A 478 -39.68 29.06 3.67
CA ALA A 478 -39.44 30.51 3.48
C ALA A 478 -39.43 31.53 4.65
N SER A 479 -38.37 32.36 4.62
CA SER A 479 -38.18 33.78 5.04
C SER A 479 -36.99 33.92 6.02
N GLY A 480 -36.08 34.90 5.98
CA GLY A 480 -35.86 36.10 5.19
C GLY A 480 -34.79 36.96 5.89
N ALA A 481 -34.05 37.76 5.12
CA ALA A 481 -33.36 39.01 5.50
C ALA A 481 -32.01 39.00 6.31
N SER A 482 -30.96 39.33 5.56
CA SER A 482 -30.03 40.48 5.70
C SER A 482 -29.07 40.67 6.90
N ALA A 483 -27.79 40.72 6.52
CA ALA A 483 -26.78 41.76 6.76
C ALA A 483 -26.26 42.04 8.19
N GLY A 484 -24.94 41.89 8.34
CA GLY A 484 -24.15 42.45 9.42
C GLY A 484 -22.65 42.25 9.15
N ALA A 485 -22.04 43.19 8.44
CA ALA A 485 -20.60 43.25 8.22
C ALA A 485 -19.85 43.50 9.54
N GLY A 486 -18.74 42.80 9.72
CA GLY A 486 -17.80 43.01 10.82
C GLY A 486 -16.44 42.43 10.47
N ALA A 487 -15.59 43.25 9.87
CA ALA A 487 -14.21 42.92 9.54
C ALA A 487 -13.40 42.64 10.83
N GLY A 488 -12.65 41.54 10.83
CA GLY A 488 -11.68 41.17 11.85
C GLY A 488 -10.70 40.18 11.26
N ALA A 489 -9.45 40.62 11.09
CA ALA A 489 -8.39 39.96 10.35
C ALA A 489 -8.14 38.49 10.79
N SER A 490 -8.08 37.59 9.80
CA SER A 490 -7.55 36.23 9.93
C SER A 490 -6.40 36.08 8.94
N ALA A 491 -5.21 35.82 9.48
CA ALA A 491 -4.00 35.53 8.73
C ALA A 491 -4.11 34.13 8.12
N SER A 492 -4.26 34.09 6.79
CA SER A 492 -4.09 32.91 5.96
C SER A 492 -2.60 32.56 5.88
N ALA A 493 -2.20 31.41 6.41
CA ALA A 493 -0.91 30.79 6.12
C ALA A 493 -1.09 29.87 4.91
N THR A 494 -0.87 30.45 3.74
CA THR A 494 -0.85 29.81 2.43
C THR A 494 0.57 29.29 2.20
N THR A 495 0.79 27.98 2.04
CA THR A 495 2.04 27.44 1.50
C THR A 495 1.83 27.14 0.02
N SER A 496 1.93 28.19 -0.79
CA SER A 496 2.16 28.14 -2.22
C SER A 496 3.64 27.80 -2.47
N SER A 497 3.95 26.65 -3.08
CA SER A 497 5.25 26.47 -3.73
C SER A 497 5.13 26.94 -5.18
N SER A 498 5.44 28.22 -5.40
CA SER A 498 5.77 28.72 -6.74
C SER A 498 7.09 28.08 -7.18
N MET A 499 7.03 27.09 -8.06
CA MET A 499 8.21 26.67 -8.83
C MET A 499 8.40 27.67 -9.98
N GLU A 500 9.43 28.50 -9.87
CA GLU A 500 9.93 29.24 -11.02
C GLU A 500 10.48 28.26 -12.05
N VAL A 501 10.09 28.51 -13.30
CA VAL A 501 10.42 27.73 -14.48
C VAL A 501 11.86 28.02 -14.86
N ASP A 502 12.71 26.99 -14.87
CA ASP A 502 13.96 27.02 -15.64
C ASP A 502 13.88 25.96 -16.75
N GLU A 503 14.08 26.42 -17.98
CA GLU A 503 13.97 25.63 -19.21
C GLU A 503 15.12 24.59 -19.28
N GLY A 504 14.83 23.30 -19.04
CA GLY A 504 15.76 22.23 -19.47
C GLY A 504 15.84 20.91 -18.69
N GLY A 505 15.13 20.73 -17.57
CA GLY A 505 15.23 19.49 -16.76
C GLY A 505 14.04 18.54 -16.92
N ALA A 506 14.20 17.46 -17.69
CA ALA A 506 13.09 16.65 -18.19
C ALA A 506 12.63 15.51 -17.23
N VAL A 507 11.62 15.74 -16.39
CA VAL A 507 10.92 14.68 -15.60
C VAL A 507 10.11 13.76 -16.53
N GLY A 508 10.26 12.44 -16.42
CA GLY A 508 9.54 11.44 -17.24
C GLY A 508 8.10 11.21 -16.76
N PHE A 509 7.16 10.91 -17.67
CA PHE A 509 5.77 10.60 -17.31
C PHE A 509 5.69 9.26 -16.55
N PRO A 510 4.98 9.16 -15.42
CA PRO A 510 4.88 7.92 -14.65
C PRO A 510 4.16 6.84 -15.47
N LEU A 511 4.91 5.85 -15.93
CA LEU A 511 4.38 4.70 -16.65
C LEU A 511 3.61 3.72 -15.75
N GLN A 512 3.73 3.88 -14.43
CA GLN A 512 3.19 2.96 -13.45
C GLN A 512 2.57 3.73 -12.28
N PHE A 513 1.30 3.44 -12.04
CA PHE A 513 0.51 3.90 -10.91
C PHE A 513 -0.26 2.70 -10.36
N ALA A 514 -0.78 2.81 -9.13
CA ALA A 514 -1.38 1.71 -8.38
C ALA A 514 -2.23 0.77 -9.27
N SER A 515 -1.68 -0.40 -9.61
CA SER A 515 -2.39 -1.42 -10.38
C SER A 515 -3.47 -2.04 -9.51
N GLY A 516 -4.70 -2.11 -10.05
CA GLY A 516 -5.81 -2.78 -9.40
C GLY A 516 -6.64 -1.88 -8.49
N VAL A 517 -6.85 -0.60 -8.82
CA VAL A 517 -7.97 0.13 -8.22
C VAL A 517 -9.26 -0.60 -8.60
N ALA A 518 -9.99 -1.06 -7.58
CA ALA A 518 -11.15 -1.93 -7.77
C ALA A 518 -12.33 -1.48 -6.89
N PHE A 519 -13.53 -1.88 -7.28
CA PHE A 519 -14.78 -1.61 -6.59
C PHE A 519 -15.15 -2.81 -5.72
N GLU A 520 -14.71 -2.77 -4.46
CA GLU A 520 -14.78 -3.89 -3.50
C GLU A 520 -15.98 -3.82 -2.55
N ALA A 521 -16.61 -2.65 -2.38
CA ALA A 521 -17.75 -2.48 -1.48
C ALA A 521 -19.05 -3.08 -2.06
N GLY A 522 -19.80 -3.82 -1.26
CA GLY A 522 -21.13 -4.35 -1.63
C GLY A 522 -21.77 -5.16 -0.50
N ASP A 523 -23.09 -5.04 -0.35
CA ASP A 523 -23.87 -5.85 0.60
C ASP A 523 -24.27 -7.16 -0.08
N LEU A 524 -23.43 -8.19 0.09
CA LEU A 524 -23.62 -9.50 -0.54
C LEU A 524 -24.95 -10.17 -0.17
N ASP A 525 -25.52 -9.88 1.00
CA ASP A 525 -26.83 -10.45 1.38
C ASP A 525 -27.96 -9.81 0.58
N LYS A 526 -27.95 -8.48 0.42
CA LYS A 526 -28.94 -7.78 -0.41
C LYS A 526 -28.78 -8.12 -1.89
N ILE A 527 -27.54 -8.19 -2.37
CA ILE A 527 -27.26 -8.57 -3.76
C ILE A 527 -27.80 -9.98 -4.03
N MET A 528 -27.52 -10.94 -3.14
CA MET A 528 -28.04 -12.30 -3.28
C MET A 528 -29.56 -12.36 -3.18
N SER A 529 -30.19 -11.60 -2.28
CA SER A 529 -31.65 -11.54 -2.19
C SER A 529 -32.27 -11.02 -3.50
N LYS A 530 -31.70 -9.99 -4.12
CA LYS A 530 -32.20 -9.47 -5.40
C LYS A 530 -31.94 -10.44 -6.55
N LEU A 531 -30.79 -11.12 -6.56
CA LEU A 531 -30.49 -12.16 -7.54
C LEU A 531 -31.50 -13.31 -7.47
N GLU A 532 -31.88 -13.73 -6.27
CA GLU A 532 -32.89 -14.77 -6.06
C GLU A 532 -34.29 -14.33 -6.49
N GLU A 533 -34.65 -13.06 -6.27
CA GLU A 533 -35.91 -12.48 -6.77
C GLU A 533 -35.98 -12.52 -8.30
N VAL A 534 -34.90 -12.09 -8.97
CA VAL A 534 -34.80 -12.17 -10.43
C VAL A 534 -34.82 -13.64 -10.88
N ASN A 535 -34.10 -14.53 -10.20
CA ASN A 535 -34.08 -15.95 -10.50
C ASN A 535 -35.48 -16.58 -10.49
N ALA A 536 -36.30 -16.23 -9.48
CA ALA A 536 -37.66 -16.73 -9.33
C ALA A 536 -38.62 -16.22 -10.43
N SER A 537 -38.29 -15.10 -11.07
CA SER A 537 -39.06 -14.56 -12.20
C SER A 537 -38.72 -15.21 -13.54
N LEU A 538 -37.62 -15.95 -13.62
CA LEU A 538 -37.12 -16.58 -14.85
C LEU A 538 -37.63 -18.02 -14.98
N ALA A 539 -38.08 -18.39 -16.18
CA ALA A 539 -38.50 -19.76 -16.49
C ALA A 539 -37.29 -20.67 -16.78
N GLU A 540 -36.95 -20.87 -18.05
CA GLU A 540 -35.91 -21.82 -18.47
C GLU A 540 -34.48 -21.36 -18.14
N ALA A 541 -34.25 -20.05 -17.97
CA ALA A 541 -32.93 -19.48 -17.64
C ALA A 541 -32.60 -19.49 -16.14
N SER A 542 -33.52 -19.96 -15.28
CA SER A 542 -33.33 -19.95 -13.83
C SER A 542 -32.16 -20.85 -13.38
N LEU A 543 -31.49 -20.44 -12.31
CA LEU A 543 -30.56 -21.23 -11.53
C LEU A 543 -31.33 -22.22 -10.65
N SER A 544 -30.86 -23.46 -10.65
CA SER A 544 -31.37 -24.51 -9.77
C SER A 544 -31.02 -24.24 -8.30
N ASP A 545 -31.74 -24.86 -7.37
CA ASP A 545 -31.46 -24.72 -5.93
C ASP A 545 -30.01 -25.07 -5.56
N LYS A 546 -29.42 -26.05 -6.26
CA LYS A 546 -28.02 -26.45 -6.09
C LYS A 546 -27.05 -25.37 -6.55
N GLU A 547 -27.35 -24.70 -7.66
CA GLU A 547 -26.55 -23.58 -8.18
C GLU A 547 -26.67 -22.35 -7.28
N LEU A 548 -27.86 -22.04 -6.79
CA LEU A 548 -28.08 -20.97 -5.81
C LEU A 548 -27.34 -21.24 -4.50
N ALA A 549 -27.36 -22.48 -3.99
CA ALA A 549 -26.60 -22.86 -2.80
C ALA A 549 -25.09 -22.67 -3.01
N ALA A 550 -24.56 -23.12 -4.15
CA ALA A 550 -23.16 -22.92 -4.49
C ALA A 550 -22.79 -21.43 -4.59
N LEU A 551 -23.69 -20.59 -5.12
CA LEU A 551 -23.48 -19.14 -5.21
C LEU A 551 -23.52 -18.45 -3.83
N ARG A 552 -24.34 -18.94 -2.90
CA ARG A 552 -24.32 -18.46 -1.50
C ARG A 552 -22.99 -18.77 -0.81
N GLU A 553 -22.39 -19.94 -1.06
CA GLU A 553 -21.05 -20.27 -0.55
C GLU A 553 -19.97 -19.36 -1.13
N VAL A 554 -20.06 -19.01 -2.42
CA VAL A 554 -19.21 -17.97 -3.03
C VAL A 554 -19.36 -16.66 -2.26
N CYS A 555 -20.59 -16.19 -2.02
CA CYS A 555 -20.83 -14.95 -1.29
C CYS A 555 -20.34 -15.01 0.16
N ALA A 556 -20.51 -16.14 0.85
CA ALA A 556 -19.98 -16.34 2.20
C ALA A 556 -18.44 -16.23 2.23
N THR A 557 -17.77 -16.76 1.20
CA THR A 557 -16.31 -16.63 1.03
C THR A 557 -15.92 -15.18 0.76
N LEU A 558 -16.64 -14.48 -0.12
CA LEU A 558 -16.35 -13.08 -0.48
C LEU A 558 -16.52 -12.11 0.69
N LYS A 559 -17.32 -12.43 1.71
CA LYS A 559 -17.42 -11.65 2.95
C LYS A 559 -16.15 -11.69 3.82
N GLN A 560 -15.27 -12.68 3.61
CA GLN A 560 -14.03 -12.84 4.38
C GLN A 560 -12.86 -12.05 3.75
N THR A 561 -13.04 -10.74 3.56
CA THR A 561 -12.10 -9.87 2.82
C THR A 561 -10.68 -9.88 3.35
N SER A 562 -10.50 -10.05 4.68
CA SER A 562 -9.19 -10.16 5.32
C SER A 562 -8.44 -11.47 5.05
N ARG A 563 -9.09 -12.47 4.45
CA ARG A 563 -8.54 -13.82 4.20
C ARG A 563 -8.48 -14.22 2.73
N TYR A 564 -8.64 -13.28 1.78
CA TYR A 564 -8.62 -13.57 0.33
C TYR A 564 -7.36 -14.31 -0.16
N HIS A 565 -6.27 -14.26 0.60
CA HIS A 565 -5.02 -14.98 0.34
C HIS A 565 -5.00 -16.45 0.81
N ALA A 566 -5.98 -16.87 1.61
CA ALA A 566 -6.09 -18.21 2.19
C ALA A 566 -7.42 -18.92 1.87
N THR A 567 -8.40 -18.20 1.31
CA THR A 567 -9.70 -18.74 0.91
C THR A 567 -9.73 -19.11 -0.57
N THR A 568 -10.58 -20.08 -0.91
CA THR A 568 -10.86 -20.46 -2.30
C THR A 568 -12.35 -20.33 -2.56
N VAL A 569 -12.72 -19.74 -3.69
CA VAL A 569 -14.12 -19.55 -4.10
C VAL A 569 -14.66 -20.83 -4.73
N ASP A 570 -15.86 -21.28 -4.38
CA ASP A 570 -16.41 -22.51 -4.95
C ASP A 570 -16.52 -22.45 -6.49
N ALA A 571 -15.94 -23.43 -7.17
CA ALA A 571 -15.88 -23.47 -8.63
C ALA A 571 -17.25 -23.76 -9.25
N ALA A 572 -18.15 -24.47 -8.55
CA ALA A 572 -19.51 -24.68 -9.04
C ALA A 572 -20.32 -23.39 -8.98
N GLY A 573 -20.17 -22.61 -7.90
CA GLY A 573 -20.76 -21.28 -7.77
C GLY A 573 -20.27 -20.30 -8.84
N VAL A 574 -18.96 -20.25 -9.12
CA VAL A 574 -18.42 -19.42 -10.23
C VAL A 574 -19.00 -19.84 -11.58
N ARG A 575 -19.13 -21.14 -11.86
CA ARG A 575 -19.76 -21.62 -13.11
C ARG A 575 -21.24 -21.24 -13.19
N ALA A 576 -21.99 -21.37 -12.11
CA ALA A 576 -23.39 -20.96 -12.04
C ALA A 576 -23.54 -19.45 -12.29
N LEU A 577 -22.68 -18.64 -11.67
CA LEU A 577 -22.65 -17.20 -11.86
C LEU A 577 -22.38 -16.82 -13.33
N LEU A 578 -21.38 -17.45 -13.96
CA LEU A 578 -21.04 -17.19 -15.35
C LEU A 578 -22.08 -17.72 -16.34
N ARG A 579 -22.85 -18.75 -15.95
CA ARG A 579 -24.03 -19.21 -16.70
C ARG A 579 -25.15 -18.18 -16.63
N ALA A 580 -25.52 -17.72 -15.43
CA ALA A 580 -26.50 -16.64 -15.28
C ALA A 580 -26.07 -15.37 -16.04
N PHE A 581 -24.78 -15.02 -15.98
CA PHE A 581 -24.24 -13.87 -16.73
C PHE A 581 -24.40 -14.05 -18.25
N ALA A 582 -24.34 -15.30 -18.73
CA ALA A 582 -24.54 -15.62 -20.14
C ALA A 582 -26.01 -15.59 -20.56
N ASP A 583 -26.89 -16.16 -19.74
CA ASP A 583 -28.25 -16.51 -20.16
C ASP A 583 -29.27 -15.42 -19.79
N TRP A 584 -29.00 -14.59 -18.78
CA TRP A 584 -29.95 -13.59 -18.30
C TRP A 584 -29.86 -12.29 -19.11
N ASP A 585 -30.99 -11.59 -19.22
CA ASP A 585 -30.98 -10.18 -19.59
C ASP A 585 -30.31 -9.40 -18.45
N LEU A 586 -29.14 -8.80 -18.71
CA LEU A 586 -28.33 -8.14 -17.70
C LEU A 586 -28.84 -6.75 -17.32
N VAL A 587 -29.85 -6.21 -18.01
CA VAL A 587 -30.51 -4.98 -17.60
C VAL A 587 -31.35 -5.25 -16.34
N GLU A 588 -32.18 -6.28 -16.36
CA GLU A 588 -32.98 -6.71 -15.19
C GLU A 588 -32.17 -7.62 -14.25
N GLY A 589 -31.28 -8.43 -14.82
CA GLY A 589 -30.39 -9.37 -14.15
C GLY A 589 -29.06 -8.80 -13.67
N PHE A 590 -28.95 -7.48 -13.51
CA PHE A 590 -27.71 -6.84 -13.06
C PHE A 590 -27.16 -7.33 -11.70
N PRO A 591 -27.93 -7.91 -10.74
CA PRO A 591 -27.35 -8.49 -9.53
C PRO A 591 -26.32 -9.58 -9.81
N VAL A 592 -26.41 -10.28 -10.95
CA VAL A 592 -25.39 -11.24 -11.40
C VAL A 592 -24.07 -10.52 -11.67
N MET A 593 -24.12 -9.35 -12.32
CA MET A 593 -22.93 -8.52 -12.53
C MET A 593 -22.36 -8.00 -11.19
N ASP A 594 -23.24 -7.72 -10.23
CA ASP A 594 -22.86 -7.19 -8.92
C ASP A 594 -22.11 -8.24 -8.07
N VAL A 595 -22.53 -9.52 -8.14
CA VAL A 595 -21.74 -10.63 -7.58
C VAL A 595 -20.45 -10.83 -8.38
N LEU A 596 -20.50 -10.77 -9.72
CA LEU A 596 -19.33 -11.01 -10.58
C LEU A 596 -18.21 -9.99 -10.32
N ARG A 597 -18.53 -8.70 -10.15
CA ARG A 597 -17.49 -7.70 -9.84
C ARG A 597 -16.79 -8.00 -8.52
N LEU A 598 -17.46 -8.61 -7.54
CA LEU A 598 -16.88 -8.98 -6.25
C LEU A 598 -16.09 -10.30 -6.36
N VAL A 599 -16.53 -11.25 -7.19
CA VAL A 599 -15.71 -12.43 -7.53
C VAL A 599 -14.37 -12.02 -8.16
N LEU A 600 -14.38 -10.98 -9.01
CA LEU A 600 -13.18 -10.46 -9.66
C LEU A 600 -12.19 -9.77 -8.71
N THR A 601 -12.62 -9.37 -7.50
CA THR A 601 -11.70 -8.80 -6.49
C THR A 601 -11.00 -9.88 -5.66
N HIS A 602 -11.50 -11.12 -5.69
CA HIS A 602 -10.87 -12.26 -5.04
C HIS A 602 -9.80 -12.90 -5.97
N PRO A 603 -8.55 -13.15 -5.52
CA PRO A 603 -7.48 -13.71 -6.36
C PRO A 603 -7.86 -15.04 -7.01
N ASP A 604 -8.29 -16.02 -6.21
CA ASP A 604 -8.75 -17.33 -6.72
C ASP A 604 -10.04 -17.25 -7.56
N GLY A 605 -10.96 -16.33 -7.23
CA GLY A 605 -12.16 -16.06 -8.03
C GLY A 605 -11.81 -15.54 -9.44
N SER A 606 -10.93 -14.52 -9.51
CA SER A 606 -10.38 -14.01 -10.77
C SER A 606 -9.66 -15.11 -11.56
N ALA A 607 -8.81 -15.92 -10.92
CA ALA A 607 -8.14 -17.04 -11.59
C ALA A 607 -9.14 -18.05 -12.19
N LYS A 608 -10.23 -18.36 -11.47
CA LYS A 608 -11.30 -19.26 -11.95
C LYS A 608 -12.09 -18.66 -13.11
N VAL A 609 -12.39 -17.36 -13.07
CA VAL A 609 -13.02 -16.65 -14.19
C VAL A 609 -12.10 -16.66 -15.41
N ALA A 610 -10.81 -16.36 -15.24
CA ALA A 610 -9.81 -16.39 -16.30
C ALA A 610 -9.69 -17.77 -16.96
N ALA A 611 -9.69 -18.84 -16.16
CA ALA A 611 -9.61 -20.22 -16.62
C ALA A 611 -10.77 -20.65 -17.54
N THR A 612 -11.90 -19.93 -17.53
CA THR A 612 -13.02 -20.21 -18.44
C THR A 612 -12.80 -19.72 -19.86
N GLY A 613 -11.82 -18.85 -20.09
CA GLY A 613 -11.59 -18.22 -21.40
C GLY A 613 -12.62 -17.16 -21.79
N ARG A 614 -13.58 -16.81 -20.90
CA ARG A 614 -14.69 -15.89 -21.18
C ARG A 614 -14.44 -14.44 -20.78
N VAL A 615 -13.21 -14.07 -20.42
CA VAL A 615 -12.90 -12.72 -19.90
C VAL A 615 -13.18 -11.63 -20.93
N GLY A 616 -12.89 -11.88 -22.21
CA GLY A 616 -13.25 -10.97 -23.30
C GLY A 616 -14.76 -10.72 -23.35
N ASP A 617 -15.57 -11.78 -23.37
CA ASP A 617 -17.04 -11.70 -23.37
C ASP A 617 -17.59 -10.96 -22.14
N ILE A 618 -16.99 -11.18 -20.96
CA ILE A 618 -17.38 -10.49 -19.73
C ILE A 618 -17.13 -8.99 -19.88
N LEU A 619 -15.94 -8.60 -20.36
CA LEU A 619 -15.58 -7.20 -20.54
C LEU A 619 -16.51 -6.52 -21.56
N THR A 620 -16.66 -7.08 -22.76
CA THR A 620 -17.46 -6.47 -23.84
C THR A 620 -18.94 -6.43 -23.51
N ARG A 621 -19.50 -7.51 -22.95
CA ARG A 621 -20.93 -7.55 -22.58
C ARG A 621 -21.26 -6.62 -21.42
N SER A 622 -20.41 -6.54 -20.40
CA SER A 622 -20.63 -5.60 -19.29
C SER A 622 -20.56 -4.14 -19.75
N LEU A 623 -19.65 -3.81 -20.67
CA LEU A 623 -19.58 -2.49 -21.27
C LEU A 623 -20.78 -2.19 -22.17
N ALA A 624 -21.20 -3.14 -23.00
CA ALA A 624 -22.36 -2.97 -23.88
C ALA A 624 -23.66 -2.71 -23.09
N VAL A 625 -23.90 -3.46 -22.01
CA VAL A 625 -25.03 -3.23 -21.10
C VAL A 625 -24.91 -1.87 -20.43
N ALA A 626 -23.70 -1.49 -20.03
CA ALA A 626 -23.50 -0.25 -19.32
C ALA A 626 -23.71 0.99 -20.21
N SER A 627 -23.32 0.92 -21.47
CA SER A 627 -23.41 2.01 -22.44
C SER A 627 -24.69 2.01 -23.28
N ALA A 628 -25.61 1.07 -23.04
CA ALA A 628 -26.83 0.93 -23.84
C ALA A 628 -27.68 2.22 -23.80
N LYS A 629 -28.10 2.73 -24.97
CA LYS A 629 -29.11 3.80 -25.05
C LYS A 629 -30.47 3.14 -25.28
N GLY A 630 -31.42 3.37 -24.37
CA GLY A 630 -32.82 3.02 -24.59
C GLY A 630 -33.40 3.85 -25.73
N SER A 631 -34.55 3.45 -26.28
CA SER A 631 -35.13 4.07 -27.49
C SER A 631 -35.34 5.59 -27.38
N GLU A 632 -35.43 6.16 -26.17
CA GLU A 632 -35.48 7.62 -25.93
C GLU A 632 -34.79 8.07 -24.60
N SER A 633 -34.00 7.23 -23.92
CA SER A 633 -33.32 7.58 -22.65
C SER A 633 -31.99 6.83 -22.42
N ALA A 634 -31.12 7.36 -21.55
CA ALA A 634 -29.86 6.71 -21.17
C ALA A 634 -30.11 5.35 -20.47
N ALA A 635 -29.11 4.45 -20.47
CA ALA A 635 -29.16 3.18 -19.73
C ALA A 635 -29.67 3.38 -18.30
N PRO A 636 -30.43 2.41 -17.74
CA PRO A 636 -30.76 2.42 -16.33
C PRO A 636 -29.49 2.51 -15.48
N LEU A 637 -29.51 3.37 -14.46
CA LEU A 637 -28.32 3.72 -13.68
C LEU A 637 -27.63 2.50 -13.03
N ALA A 638 -28.40 1.56 -12.48
CA ALA A 638 -27.83 0.41 -11.76
C ALA A 638 -27.04 -0.54 -12.69
N PRO A 639 -27.60 -1.04 -13.81
CA PRO A 639 -26.83 -1.78 -14.82
C PRO A 639 -25.62 -1.01 -15.36
N ALA A 640 -25.77 0.29 -15.62
CA ALA A 640 -24.67 1.16 -16.07
C ALA A 640 -23.50 1.19 -15.09
N LEU A 641 -23.80 1.45 -13.82
CA LEU A 641 -22.80 1.51 -12.76
C LEU A 641 -22.13 0.16 -12.53
N VAL A 642 -22.92 -0.91 -12.38
CA VAL A 642 -22.39 -2.23 -12.07
C VAL A 642 -21.59 -2.79 -13.24
N GLY A 643 -22.05 -2.62 -14.49
CA GLY A 643 -21.31 -3.04 -15.68
C GLY A 643 -19.96 -2.33 -15.82
N ALA A 644 -19.90 -1.01 -15.58
CA ALA A 644 -18.64 -0.27 -15.55
C ALA A 644 -17.70 -0.73 -14.42
N ARG A 645 -18.25 -1.10 -13.25
CA ARG A 645 -17.47 -1.67 -12.13
C ARG A 645 -16.94 -3.07 -12.41
N VAL A 646 -17.70 -3.93 -13.10
CA VAL A 646 -17.20 -5.23 -13.60
C VAL A 646 -16.01 -5.00 -14.53
N ALA A 647 -16.17 -4.13 -15.53
CA ALA A 647 -15.11 -3.82 -16.50
C ALA A 647 -13.83 -3.31 -15.82
N ALA A 648 -13.95 -2.44 -14.82
CA ALA A 648 -12.79 -1.97 -14.04
C ALA A 648 -12.13 -3.10 -13.23
N ASN A 649 -12.91 -3.97 -12.58
CA ASN A 649 -12.41 -5.05 -11.72
C ASN A 649 -11.79 -6.21 -12.51
N VAL A 650 -12.11 -6.39 -13.80
CA VAL A 650 -11.43 -7.36 -14.69
C VAL A 650 -9.91 -7.19 -14.66
N PHE A 651 -9.43 -5.95 -14.49
CA PHE A 651 -8.00 -5.64 -14.46
C PHE A 651 -7.37 -5.67 -13.05
N ARG A 652 -8.10 -6.13 -12.02
CA ARG A 652 -7.59 -6.15 -10.62
C ARG A 652 -6.45 -7.13 -10.42
N HIS A 653 -6.60 -8.36 -10.92
CA HIS A 653 -5.63 -9.45 -10.74
C HIS A 653 -5.04 -9.88 -12.08
N PRO A 654 -3.77 -10.35 -12.12
CA PRO A 654 -3.09 -10.72 -13.35
C PRO A 654 -3.88 -11.68 -14.27
N PRO A 655 -4.49 -12.78 -13.80
CA PRO A 655 -5.12 -13.76 -14.69
C PRO A 655 -6.22 -13.17 -15.59
N THR A 656 -7.12 -12.35 -15.03
CA THR A 656 -8.17 -11.70 -15.81
C THR A 656 -7.65 -10.48 -16.58
N ALA A 657 -6.69 -9.73 -16.03
CA ALA A 657 -6.10 -8.59 -16.72
C ALA A 657 -5.35 -9.02 -18.00
N ASP A 658 -4.59 -10.12 -17.93
CA ASP A 658 -3.87 -10.71 -19.07
C ASP A 658 -4.84 -11.22 -20.14
N ALA A 659 -5.88 -11.94 -19.71
CA ALA A 659 -6.91 -12.45 -20.62
C ALA A 659 -7.70 -11.33 -21.30
N ALA A 660 -7.99 -10.23 -20.58
CA ALA A 660 -8.67 -9.06 -21.13
C ALA A 660 -7.83 -8.37 -22.20
N VAL A 661 -6.55 -8.08 -21.92
CA VAL A 661 -5.66 -7.47 -22.91
C VAL A 661 -5.47 -8.39 -24.13
N LYS A 662 -5.34 -9.71 -23.92
CA LYS A 662 -5.28 -10.67 -25.02
C LYS A 662 -6.55 -10.66 -25.89
N ALA A 663 -7.72 -10.44 -25.29
CA ALA A 663 -8.97 -10.31 -26.04
C ALA A 663 -9.03 -9.01 -26.87
N LEU A 664 -8.45 -7.92 -26.37
CA LEU A 664 -8.34 -6.65 -27.11
C LEU A 664 -7.44 -6.77 -28.35
N ASP A 665 -6.41 -7.63 -28.30
CA ASP A 665 -5.50 -7.86 -29.43
C ASP A 665 -6.11 -8.69 -30.56
N GLY A 666 -7.00 -9.62 -30.23
CA GLY A 666 -7.59 -10.57 -31.18
C GLY A 666 -8.91 -10.12 -31.81
N ALA A 667 -9.52 -9.05 -31.31
CA ALA A 667 -10.85 -8.60 -31.73
C ALA A 667 -10.75 -7.46 -32.75
N ALA A 668 -11.20 -7.72 -33.99
CA ALA A 668 -11.35 -6.66 -35.01
C ALA A 668 -12.31 -5.54 -34.56
N SER A 669 -13.20 -5.84 -33.63
CA SER A 669 -14.21 -4.95 -33.05
C SER A 669 -13.80 -4.31 -31.72
N ALA A 670 -12.55 -4.45 -31.25
CA ALA A 670 -12.14 -3.93 -29.93
C ALA A 670 -12.40 -2.42 -29.73
N VAL A 671 -12.33 -1.63 -30.81
CA VAL A 671 -12.73 -0.21 -30.79
C VAL A 671 -14.22 -0.07 -30.49
N GLU A 672 -15.06 -0.81 -31.20
CA GLU A 672 -16.52 -0.76 -31.10
C GLU A 672 -17.05 -1.37 -29.80
N ASP A 673 -16.41 -2.43 -29.31
CA ASP A 673 -16.88 -3.23 -28.18
C ASP A 673 -16.31 -2.77 -26.82
N VAL A 674 -15.24 -1.97 -26.82
CA VAL A 674 -14.58 -1.53 -25.58
C VAL A 674 -14.33 -0.03 -25.54
N ALA A 675 -13.63 0.51 -26.54
CA ALA A 675 -13.25 1.93 -26.51
C ALA A 675 -14.47 2.86 -26.63
N GLU A 676 -15.38 2.61 -27.57
CA GLU A 676 -16.60 3.41 -27.76
C GLU A 676 -17.58 3.32 -26.57
N PRO A 677 -17.85 2.14 -25.98
CA PRO A 677 -18.61 2.04 -24.75
C PRO A 677 -18.00 2.80 -23.57
N LEU A 678 -16.69 2.69 -23.35
CA LEU A 678 -16.00 3.44 -22.29
C LEU A 678 -16.11 4.95 -22.52
N ARG A 679 -15.98 5.39 -23.77
CA ARG A 679 -16.16 6.78 -24.18
C ARG A 679 -17.58 7.27 -23.92
N ALA A 680 -18.60 6.48 -24.22
CA ALA A 680 -19.99 6.83 -23.91
C ALA A 680 -20.24 6.93 -22.40
N LEU A 681 -19.62 6.07 -21.59
CA LEU A 681 -19.75 6.07 -20.14
C LEU A 681 -19.09 7.28 -19.48
N THR A 682 -18.10 7.91 -20.11
CA THR A 682 -17.45 9.11 -19.57
C THR A 682 -18.34 10.35 -19.65
N GLU A 683 -19.37 10.33 -20.50
CA GLU A 683 -20.40 11.38 -20.57
C GLU A 683 -21.66 11.03 -19.78
N PHE A 684 -21.68 9.88 -19.11
CA PHE A 684 -22.87 9.43 -18.41
C PHE A 684 -23.28 10.44 -17.33
N PRO A 685 -24.56 10.81 -17.17
CA PRO A 685 -24.96 11.89 -16.26
C PRO A 685 -24.54 11.70 -14.80
N ASN A 686 -24.39 10.45 -14.37
CA ASN A 686 -24.00 10.09 -13.00
C ASN A 686 -22.48 10.02 -12.81
N LYS A 687 -21.98 10.77 -11.82
CA LYS A 687 -20.55 10.85 -11.46
C LYS A 687 -19.89 9.49 -11.15
N ASN A 688 -20.61 8.56 -10.54
CA ASN A 688 -20.06 7.27 -10.13
C ASN A 688 -19.84 6.36 -11.34
N VAL A 689 -20.68 6.48 -12.37
CA VAL A 689 -20.49 5.79 -13.66
C VAL A 689 -19.25 6.35 -14.37
N ARG A 690 -19.11 7.68 -14.43
CA ARG A 690 -17.91 8.33 -14.98
C ARG A 690 -16.64 7.90 -14.25
N ALA A 691 -16.68 7.87 -12.91
CA ALA A 691 -15.56 7.42 -12.09
C ALA A 691 -15.19 5.94 -12.32
N ALA A 692 -16.18 5.06 -12.51
CA ALA A 692 -15.96 3.67 -12.87
C ALA A 692 -15.33 3.51 -14.26
N ALA A 693 -15.81 4.27 -15.24
CA ALA A 693 -15.25 4.30 -16.60
C ALA A 693 -13.79 4.81 -16.60
N ALA A 694 -13.50 5.92 -15.91
CA ALA A 694 -12.14 6.46 -15.77
C ALA A 694 -11.19 5.45 -15.07
N THR A 695 -11.70 4.71 -14.07
CA THR A 695 -10.93 3.65 -13.40
C THR A 695 -10.65 2.48 -14.35
N CYS A 696 -11.63 2.09 -15.18
CA CYS A 696 -11.43 1.06 -16.21
C CYS A 696 -10.39 1.48 -17.26
N LEU A 697 -10.48 2.72 -17.78
CA LEU A 697 -9.51 3.28 -18.73
C LEU A 697 -8.09 3.28 -18.15
N MET A 698 -7.95 3.75 -16.91
CA MET A 698 -6.69 3.78 -16.19
C MET A 698 -6.10 2.37 -16.02
N ASN A 699 -6.90 1.41 -15.52
CA ASN A 699 -6.42 0.04 -15.30
C ASN A 699 -6.04 -0.65 -16.63
N CYS A 700 -6.82 -0.44 -17.70
CA CYS A 700 -6.55 -0.97 -19.03
C CYS A 700 -5.25 -0.40 -19.60
N ALA A 701 -5.09 0.93 -19.61
CA ALA A 701 -3.89 1.61 -20.09
C ALA A 701 -2.64 1.17 -19.30
N ASN A 702 -2.77 1.05 -17.97
CA ASN A 702 -1.70 0.56 -17.12
C ASN A 702 -1.30 -0.86 -17.51
N LYS A 703 -2.26 -1.78 -17.67
CA LYS A 703 -1.96 -3.17 -18.03
C LYS A 703 -1.30 -3.26 -19.41
N LEU A 704 -1.77 -2.48 -20.38
CA LEU A 704 -1.16 -2.40 -21.72
C LEU A 704 0.31 -1.92 -21.64
N ALA A 705 0.62 -0.96 -20.76
CA ALA A 705 1.99 -0.49 -20.56
C ALA A 705 2.91 -1.55 -19.93
N HIS A 706 2.35 -2.45 -19.11
CA HIS A 706 3.10 -3.54 -18.46
C HIS A 706 3.38 -4.73 -19.38
N THR A 707 2.53 -4.97 -20.37
CA THR A 707 2.69 -6.10 -21.28
C THR A 707 3.49 -5.68 -22.52
N ARG A 708 4.83 -5.64 -22.40
CA ARG A 708 5.78 -5.30 -23.50
C ARG A 708 5.68 -6.18 -24.77
N SER A 709 4.84 -7.22 -24.76
CA SER A 709 4.72 -8.26 -25.80
C SER A 709 3.40 -8.22 -26.59
N VAL A 710 2.53 -7.24 -26.35
CA VAL A 710 1.15 -7.25 -26.86
C VAL A 710 1.03 -6.33 -28.09
N THR A 711 0.60 -6.93 -29.21
CA THR A 711 0.41 -6.31 -30.53
C THR A 711 -0.96 -5.64 -30.65
N THR A 712 -1.46 -5.01 -29.58
CA THR A 712 -2.70 -4.23 -29.65
C THR A 712 -2.61 -3.28 -30.82
N THR A 713 -3.63 -3.28 -31.68
CA THR A 713 -3.62 -2.43 -32.85
C THR A 713 -3.51 -0.97 -32.42
N THR A 714 -2.77 -0.17 -33.20
CA THR A 714 -2.69 1.28 -33.00
C THR A 714 -4.10 1.88 -32.96
N GLU A 715 -5.05 1.33 -33.74
CA GLU A 715 -6.46 1.73 -33.76
C GLU A 715 -7.18 1.56 -32.40
N THR A 716 -6.98 0.43 -31.70
CA THR A 716 -7.57 0.20 -30.38
C THR A 716 -6.98 1.16 -29.34
N ARG A 717 -5.65 1.34 -29.34
CA ARG A 717 -4.98 2.31 -28.46
C ARG A 717 -5.45 3.74 -28.74
N GLN A 718 -5.66 4.07 -30.02
CA GLN A 718 -6.20 5.35 -30.48
C GLN A 718 -7.65 5.56 -30.00
N GLY A 719 -8.48 4.52 -29.98
CA GLY A 719 -9.82 4.55 -29.39
C GLY A 719 -9.78 4.82 -27.88
N LEU A 720 -8.94 4.10 -27.15
CA LEU A 720 -8.78 4.27 -25.70
C LEU A 720 -8.23 5.66 -25.34
N LEU A 721 -7.31 6.20 -26.13
CA LEU A 721 -6.78 7.55 -25.94
C LEU A 721 -7.90 8.58 -26.12
N ARG A 722 -8.72 8.46 -27.17
CA ARG A 722 -9.90 9.33 -27.38
C ARG A 722 -10.87 9.27 -26.20
N ALA A 723 -11.16 8.08 -25.69
CA ALA A 723 -12.00 7.91 -24.51
C ALA A 723 -11.39 8.59 -23.26
N ALA A 724 -10.08 8.49 -23.06
CA ALA A 724 -9.40 9.15 -21.96
C ALA A 724 -9.42 10.68 -22.08
N VAL A 725 -9.17 11.25 -23.27
CA VAL A 725 -9.25 12.71 -23.49
C VAL A 725 -10.66 13.23 -23.21
N GLN A 726 -11.68 12.56 -23.75
CA GLN A 726 -13.07 12.94 -23.53
C GLN A 726 -13.48 12.83 -22.04
N ALA A 727 -12.94 11.85 -21.32
CA ALA A 727 -13.16 11.74 -19.88
C ALA A 727 -12.58 12.93 -19.09
N ILE A 728 -11.41 13.43 -19.49
CA ILE A 728 -10.80 14.62 -18.88
C ILE A 728 -11.72 15.83 -19.12
N GLU A 729 -12.18 16.03 -20.35
CA GLU A 729 -13.09 17.13 -20.72
C GLU A 729 -14.41 17.06 -19.95
N ALA A 730 -15.05 15.88 -19.95
CA ALA A 730 -16.32 15.67 -19.26
C ALA A 730 -16.18 15.96 -17.76
N CYS A 731 -15.13 15.44 -17.10
CA CYS A 731 -14.90 15.70 -15.67
C CYS A 731 -14.57 17.17 -15.40
N ALA A 732 -13.77 17.81 -16.26
CA ALA A 732 -13.40 19.22 -16.12
C ALA A 732 -14.61 20.16 -16.23
N SER A 733 -15.59 19.82 -17.08
CA SER A 733 -16.83 20.60 -17.23
C SER A 733 -17.76 20.59 -16.01
N GLN A 734 -17.58 19.63 -15.08
CA GLN A 734 -18.45 19.42 -13.92
C GLN A 734 -17.93 20.07 -12.62
N GLY A 735 -16.74 20.68 -12.64
CA GLY A 735 -16.13 21.35 -11.48
C GLY A 735 -15.43 20.41 -10.48
N ALA A 736 -15.05 20.94 -9.30
CA ALA A 736 -14.09 20.30 -8.36
C ALA A 736 -14.48 18.89 -7.87
N LYS A 737 -15.75 18.48 -8.04
CA LYS A 737 -16.29 17.21 -7.56
C LYS A 737 -15.83 15.98 -8.37
N GLU A 738 -15.13 16.17 -9.49
CA GLU A 738 -14.67 15.09 -10.38
C GLU A 738 -13.14 15.04 -10.61
N GLY A 739 -12.36 15.79 -9.83
CA GLY A 739 -10.91 15.88 -10.04
C GLY A 739 -10.16 14.54 -9.96
N GLU A 740 -10.63 13.59 -9.14
CA GLU A 740 -10.02 12.24 -9.08
C GLU A 740 -10.33 11.39 -10.33
N ALA A 741 -11.52 11.53 -10.92
CA ALA A 741 -11.85 10.86 -12.18
C ALA A 741 -11.05 11.47 -13.34
N ALA A 742 -10.91 12.79 -13.37
CA ALA A 742 -10.04 13.50 -14.31
C ALA A 742 -8.57 13.04 -14.19
N ARG A 743 -8.08 12.84 -12.96
CA ARG A 743 -6.71 12.35 -12.70
C ARG A 743 -6.48 10.96 -13.26
N LYS A 744 -7.41 10.03 -13.04
CA LYS A 744 -7.34 8.66 -13.59
C LYS A 744 -7.37 8.66 -15.11
N ALA A 745 -8.19 9.51 -15.72
CA ALA A 745 -8.24 9.67 -17.18
C ALA A 745 -6.93 10.27 -17.74
N ALA A 746 -6.36 11.27 -17.09
CA ALA A 746 -5.07 11.87 -17.48
C ALA A 746 -3.90 10.87 -17.35
N LEU A 747 -3.90 10.03 -16.30
CA LEU A 747 -2.96 8.92 -16.16
C LEU A 747 -3.10 7.89 -17.30
N ALA A 748 -4.33 7.54 -17.66
CA ALA A 748 -4.60 6.64 -18.77
C ALA A 748 -4.07 7.20 -20.10
N ALA A 749 -4.35 8.47 -20.40
CA ALA A 749 -3.88 9.15 -21.60
C ALA A 749 -2.36 9.17 -21.69
N GLY A 750 -1.67 9.51 -20.60
CA GLY A 750 -0.21 9.53 -20.59
C GLY A 750 0.42 8.14 -20.71
N CYS A 751 -0.14 7.10 -20.08
CA CYS A 751 0.31 5.72 -20.28
C CYS A 751 0.22 5.29 -21.75
N LEU A 752 -0.92 5.56 -22.40
CA LEU A 752 -1.13 5.21 -23.81
C LEU A 752 -0.17 5.96 -24.72
N LEU A 753 0.02 7.26 -24.47
CA LEU A 753 0.99 8.05 -25.21
C LEU A 753 2.39 7.47 -25.02
N VAL A 754 2.91 7.30 -23.80
CA VAL A 754 4.26 6.75 -23.63
C VAL A 754 4.43 5.37 -24.29
N LEU A 755 3.40 4.52 -24.26
CA LEU A 755 3.42 3.20 -24.87
C LEU A 755 3.55 3.23 -26.40
N ASP A 756 2.90 4.18 -27.08
CA ASP A 756 2.82 4.21 -28.54
C ASP A 756 3.05 5.63 -29.08
N SER A 757 4.21 5.83 -29.71
CA SER A 757 4.59 7.09 -30.34
C SER A 757 3.87 7.41 -31.63
N SER A 758 3.16 6.44 -32.21
CA SER A 758 2.38 6.63 -33.44
C SER A 758 0.96 7.12 -33.22
N LEU A 759 0.50 7.17 -31.96
CA LEU A 759 -0.83 7.70 -31.63
C LEU A 759 -0.92 9.18 -32.00
N GLU A 760 -1.91 9.50 -32.84
CA GLU A 760 -2.29 10.85 -33.20
C GLU A 760 -3.41 11.33 -32.27
N GLY A 761 -3.80 12.60 -32.30
CA GLY A 761 -4.89 13.06 -31.43
C GLY A 761 -5.18 14.53 -31.58
N ASP A 762 -6.35 14.95 -31.09
CA ASP A 762 -6.61 16.36 -30.82
C ASP A 762 -5.81 16.78 -29.58
N PHE A 763 -4.51 16.97 -29.78
CA PHE A 763 -3.59 17.36 -28.71
C PHE A 763 -3.88 18.78 -28.21
N ASP A 764 -4.49 19.62 -29.06
CA ASP A 764 -4.97 20.94 -28.68
C ASP A 764 -6.20 20.82 -27.76
N GLY A 765 -7.14 19.92 -28.08
CA GLY A 765 -8.25 19.54 -27.22
C GLY A 765 -7.79 18.95 -25.89
N LEU A 766 -6.82 18.03 -25.92
CA LEU A 766 -6.19 17.49 -24.70
C LEU A 766 -5.53 18.61 -23.87
N ALA A 767 -4.79 19.52 -24.49
CA ALA A 767 -4.17 20.64 -23.78
C ALA A 767 -5.22 21.57 -23.15
N ALA A 768 -6.34 21.83 -23.85
CA ALA A 768 -7.46 22.61 -23.33
C ALA A 768 -8.17 21.88 -22.16
N ALA A 769 -8.37 20.57 -22.28
CA ALA A 769 -8.96 19.73 -21.25
C ALA A 769 -8.11 19.72 -19.97
N LEU A 770 -6.79 19.58 -20.10
CA LEU A 770 -5.84 19.62 -18.98
C LEU A 770 -5.83 21.00 -18.29
N SER A 771 -5.89 22.07 -19.07
CA SER A 771 -5.92 23.44 -18.54
C SER A 771 -7.22 23.71 -17.76
N THR A 772 -8.34 23.15 -18.21
CA THR A 772 -9.61 23.23 -17.50
C THR A 772 -9.61 22.37 -16.23
N ALA A 773 -9.00 21.18 -16.30
CA ALA A 773 -8.90 20.23 -15.19
C ALA A 773 -8.00 20.73 -14.04
N GLU A 774 -7.00 21.57 -14.31
CA GLU A 774 -6.18 22.21 -13.27
C GLU A 774 -6.96 23.21 -12.41
N GLY A 775 -8.04 23.78 -12.95
CA GLY A 775 -8.95 24.63 -12.19
C GLY A 775 -9.73 23.91 -11.08
N LEU A 776 -9.57 22.58 -10.95
CA LEU A 776 -10.27 21.73 -9.99
C LEU A 776 -9.60 21.63 -8.61
N ASP A 777 -8.43 22.23 -8.42
CA ASP A 777 -7.66 22.28 -7.16
C ASP A 777 -7.40 20.90 -6.50
N VAL A 778 -7.04 19.91 -7.33
CA VAL A 778 -6.59 18.59 -6.86
C VAL A 778 -5.07 18.49 -7.06
N PRO A 779 -4.24 18.56 -6.00
CA PRO A 779 -2.78 18.66 -6.13
C PRO A 779 -2.14 17.53 -6.96
N ALA A 780 -2.66 16.30 -6.82
CA ALA A 780 -2.19 15.14 -7.57
C ALA A 780 -2.60 15.14 -9.06
N LEU A 781 -3.58 15.95 -9.46
CA LEU A 781 -3.99 16.13 -10.85
C LEU A 781 -3.06 17.10 -11.57
N THR A 782 -2.69 18.21 -10.93
CA THR A 782 -1.77 19.21 -11.48
C THR A 782 -0.43 18.58 -11.90
N THR A 783 0.16 17.74 -11.04
CA THR A 783 1.40 17.02 -11.36
C THR A 783 1.25 16.09 -12.57
N VAL A 784 0.11 15.41 -12.71
CA VAL A 784 -0.16 14.54 -13.87
C VAL A 784 -0.34 15.36 -15.14
N CYS A 785 -1.03 16.50 -15.06
CA CYS A 785 -1.20 17.44 -16.16
C CYS A 785 0.16 17.99 -16.64
N ASP A 786 1.02 18.41 -15.73
CA ASP A 786 2.36 18.93 -16.05
C ASP A 786 3.24 17.87 -16.72
N ASN A 787 3.25 16.65 -16.19
CA ASN A 787 3.97 15.53 -16.79
C ASN A 787 3.44 15.22 -18.20
N LEU A 788 2.12 15.30 -18.41
CA LEU A 788 1.51 15.04 -19.71
C LEU A 788 1.85 16.13 -20.73
N ARG A 789 1.88 17.40 -20.31
CA ARG A 789 2.36 18.50 -21.16
C ARG A 789 3.84 18.34 -21.51
N ALA A 790 4.68 17.96 -20.54
CA ALA A 790 6.07 17.67 -20.81
C ALA A 790 6.23 16.54 -21.84
N LEU A 791 5.40 15.50 -21.77
CA LEU A 791 5.35 14.42 -22.76
C LEU A 791 4.93 14.93 -24.15
N LEU A 792 3.90 15.77 -24.24
CA LEU A 792 3.43 16.36 -25.51
C LEU A 792 4.49 17.27 -26.14
N ARG A 793 5.19 18.09 -25.35
CA ARG A 793 6.33 18.91 -25.81
C ARG A 793 7.45 18.06 -26.38
N ARG A 794 7.79 16.93 -25.75
CA ARG A 794 8.79 15.98 -26.28
C ARG A 794 8.37 15.36 -27.62
N ARG A 795 7.07 15.31 -27.91
CA ARG A 795 6.52 14.86 -29.20
C ARG A 795 6.45 15.96 -30.26
N GLY A 796 6.85 17.19 -29.93
CA GLY A 796 6.87 18.32 -30.87
C GLY A 796 5.56 19.11 -30.92
N HIS A 797 4.64 18.90 -29.97
CA HIS A 797 3.42 19.70 -29.84
C HIS A 797 3.67 20.91 -28.93
N LYS A 798 3.12 22.06 -29.31
CA LYS A 798 3.36 23.35 -28.65
C LYS A 798 2.58 23.51 -27.36
#